data_AF-A0A222P2E8-F1
#
_entry.id   AF-A0A222P2E8-F1
#
_cell.length_a   1.000
_cell.length_b   1.000
_cell.length_c   1.000
_cell.angle_alpha   90.00
_cell.angle_beta   90.00
_cell.angle_gamma   90.00
#
_symmetry.space_group_name_H-M   'P 1'
#
loop_
_entity.id
_entity.type
_entity.pdbx_description
1 polymer ?
#
loop_
_entity_poly.entity_id
_entity_poly.type
_entity_poly.pdbx_seq_one_letter_code
_entity_poly.pdbx_strand_id
1 'polypeptide(L)'
;MGKKVLFAFAGTGDTAKNLEQKYEKEAFDTDVIRIYFNGCQDKAIGGRTPGIGYISPNLDTVARKLRTCFNDDGVLSLRTLKQEFGNAVVIRGVENEKKFKVDDINMTGFSRGAVTTFAVARHLDDLEIPMSLFASDPVPGNPKQITHHRSTSFNKNFDLSHCENLKKAIVILGAYQKNINPLHNKFFRQMAPVFNKNCQSAVYTVPKAQHLSWSDFAENHELDFLYNQVLTTELNVYSEEHASLFFTPKVLQQKFHAGVDGRVQLPNRYKEKLWDTLSIENTTIKKSDSVKMGLALYVLDAAPKFDDKTKLYKTIKKNTAEGTALREFLVEFESINQYLLAKNKHIAQPLDDVKLAVHQLLASYPIGRATHLQKENLQKAILSILQTTLKDKIPNKAYSTLKNLMEDFLKTNIVFHLDLAKYIDESETFQAGPTPVSDPEQYFVDIASIKDADNLAERLYHMSERSRARNYEKYGPNLSTLIKDEKQLGDIIRFLPPDKIARTLKNPQIKQLLNNIDAINTVMGKLFTAEQRKQVFVSVKEVIPSMEFNFEQLGQLMQYLSFDKNKQLLELVSFDKIEENSPTDAIKLLEQLSLQQINQLLPFMALHLKKIIAQSDNPAELQNLQTWLSEKIEDASGQKMLDAIFSEQPKTNPTSRFKARLQTISAEPGEKQEKQIKII
;
A
#
# COMPACT_ATOMS: atom_id res chain seq x y z
N MET A 1 10.25 -14.98 46.98
CA MET A 1 10.14 -14.74 45.53
C MET A 1 11.56 -14.60 44.98
N GLY A 2 11.79 -15.03 43.75
CA GLY A 2 13.11 -14.95 43.12
C GLY A 2 13.46 -13.51 42.73
N LYS A 3 14.73 -13.13 42.73
CA LYS A 3 15.17 -11.77 42.39
C LYS A 3 15.08 -11.57 40.88
N LYS A 4 14.48 -10.45 40.48
CA LYS A 4 14.35 -10.06 39.06
C LYS A 4 15.25 -8.89 38.75
N VAL A 5 15.72 -8.80 37.51
CA VAL A 5 16.45 -7.64 37.02
C VAL A 5 15.76 -7.04 35.80
N LEU A 6 15.61 -5.71 35.80
CA LEU A 6 15.20 -4.93 34.64
C LEU A 6 16.41 -4.17 34.09
N PHE A 7 16.82 -4.51 32.88
CA PHE A 7 17.80 -3.75 32.11
C PHE A 7 17.09 -2.84 31.11
N ALA A 8 17.24 -1.51 31.27
CA ALA A 8 16.62 -0.53 30.40
C ALA A 8 17.69 0.24 29.61
N PHE A 9 17.64 0.17 28.28
CA PHE A 9 18.67 0.72 27.38
C PHE A 9 18.19 1.96 26.64
N ALA A 10 18.88 3.08 26.84
CA ALA A 10 18.48 4.34 26.24
C ALA A 10 18.76 4.38 24.73
N GLY A 11 17.97 5.20 24.02
CA GLY A 11 18.20 5.48 22.61
C GLY A 11 19.48 6.29 22.36
N THR A 12 19.89 6.40 21.09
CA THR A 12 21.03 7.26 20.72
C THR A 12 20.76 8.70 21.13
N GLY A 13 21.69 9.29 21.88
CA GLY A 13 21.62 10.66 22.41
C GLY A 13 20.95 10.78 23.78
N ASP A 14 20.42 9.68 24.33
CA ASP A 14 19.72 9.67 25.62
C ASP A 14 20.56 9.00 26.72
N THR A 15 20.16 9.14 27.99
CA THR A 15 20.97 8.78 29.16
C THR A 15 20.26 7.87 30.16
N ALA A 16 21.02 7.14 30.96
CA ALA A 16 20.54 6.32 32.07
C ALA A 16 19.72 7.15 33.07
N LYS A 17 20.11 8.40 33.31
CA LYS A 17 19.40 9.31 34.23
C LYS A 17 18.02 9.72 33.72
N ASN A 18 17.88 9.93 32.41
CA ASN A 18 16.57 10.23 31.82
C ASN A 18 15.64 9.01 31.89
N LEU A 19 16.17 7.81 31.65
CA LEU A 19 15.40 6.58 31.86
C LEU A 19 15.01 6.42 33.32
N GLU A 20 15.93 6.63 34.26
CA GLU A 20 15.62 6.61 35.69
C GLU A 20 14.43 7.53 36.01
N GLN A 21 14.45 8.78 35.55
CA GLN A 21 13.36 9.73 35.74
C GLN A 21 12.04 9.30 35.10
N LYS A 22 12.09 8.50 34.02
CA LYS A 22 10.91 7.93 33.37
C LYS A 22 10.34 6.79 34.20
N TYR A 23 11.13 5.76 34.47
CA TYR A 23 10.65 4.51 35.07
C TYR A 23 10.42 4.61 36.58
N GLU A 24 11.20 5.39 37.32
CA GLU A 24 11.04 5.51 38.78
C GLU A 24 9.77 6.29 39.20
N LYS A 25 8.89 6.62 38.25
CA LYS A 25 7.51 7.05 38.51
C LYS A 25 6.58 5.87 38.82
N GLU A 26 6.96 4.66 38.39
CA GLU A 26 6.19 3.44 38.59
C GLU A 26 6.54 2.76 39.93
N ALA A 27 5.58 2.03 40.49
CA ALA A 27 5.71 1.33 41.77
C ALA A 27 6.31 -0.08 41.58
N PHE A 28 7.64 -0.15 41.40
CA PHE A 28 8.35 -1.42 41.26
C PHE A 28 8.35 -2.25 42.55
N ASP A 29 8.24 -3.57 42.38
CA ASP A 29 8.29 -4.51 43.49
C ASP A 29 9.68 -4.55 44.15
N THR A 30 9.71 -4.88 45.45
CA THR A 30 10.92 -4.81 46.28
C THR A 30 12.04 -5.79 45.89
N ASP A 31 11.71 -6.84 45.13
CA ASP A 31 12.65 -7.83 44.61
C ASP A 31 13.17 -7.51 43.20
N VAL A 32 12.78 -6.35 42.64
CA VAL A 32 13.17 -5.92 41.29
C VAL A 32 14.32 -4.92 41.32
N ILE A 33 15.41 -5.34 40.69
CA ILE A 33 16.64 -4.55 40.57
C ILE A 33 16.63 -3.87 39.20
N ARG A 34 16.71 -2.55 39.18
CA ARG A 34 16.55 -1.76 37.96
C ARG A 34 17.88 -1.13 37.57
N ILE A 35 18.31 -1.38 36.35
CA ILE A 35 19.60 -0.93 35.85
C ILE A 35 19.36 -0.21 34.52
N TYR A 36 19.56 1.10 34.55
CA TYR A 36 19.37 2.00 33.42
C TYR A 36 20.72 2.23 32.75
N PHE A 37 20.79 2.12 31.43
CA PHE A 37 22.02 2.32 30.64
C PHE A 37 21.92 3.56 29.75
N ASN A 38 23.04 4.27 29.61
CA ASN A 38 23.22 5.31 28.61
C ASN A 38 23.01 4.77 27.18
N GLY A 39 22.75 5.69 26.25
CA GLY A 39 22.69 5.37 24.83
C GLY A 39 24.06 5.00 24.23
N CYS A 40 24.03 4.48 23.01
CA CYS A 40 25.20 3.95 22.31
C CYS A 40 26.31 4.98 21.98
N GLN A 41 26.06 6.28 22.18
CA GLN A 41 27.07 7.33 22.13
C GLN A 41 28.08 7.22 23.27
N ASP A 42 27.74 6.55 24.37
CA ASP A 42 28.69 6.28 25.45
C ASP A 42 29.67 5.18 25.02
N LYS A 43 30.97 5.39 25.24
CA LYS A 43 32.02 4.43 24.85
C LYS A 43 31.88 3.10 25.58
N ALA A 44 31.39 3.09 26.82
CA ALA A 44 31.15 1.85 27.57
C ALA A 44 30.01 1.03 26.95
N ILE A 45 29.10 1.68 26.22
CA ILE A 45 27.94 1.06 25.61
C ILE A 45 28.18 0.71 24.15
N GLY A 46 28.55 1.70 23.33
CA GLY A 46 28.79 1.56 21.89
C GLY A 46 30.20 1.14 21.50
N GLY A 47 31.14 1.01 22.45
CA GLY A 47 32.52 0.55 22.21
C GLY A 47 33.39 1.48 21.37
N ARG A 48 32.92 2.69 21.06
CA ARG A 48 33.60 3.67 20.22
C ARG A 48 33.55 5.04 20.85
N THR A 49 34.41 5.96 20.40
CA THR A 49 34.38 7.36 20.86
C THR A 49 33.02 7.99 20.57
N PRO A 50 32.55 8.97 21.37
CA PRO A 50 31.17 9.43 21.30
C PRO A 50 30.66 9.85 19.92
N GLY A 51 31.48 10.54 19.12
CA GLY A 51 31.11 10.91 17.75
C GLY A 51 30.91 9.70 16.82
N ILE A 52 31.75 8.66 16.96
CA ILE A 52 31.63 7.44 16.14
C ILE A 52 30.53 6.53 16.69
N GLY A 53 30.40 6.40 18.01
CA GLY A 53 29.33 5.64 18.67
C GLY A 53 27.94 6.15 18.33
N TYR A 54 27.80 7.45 18.07
CA TYR A 54 26.55 8.04 17.58
C TYR A 54 26.17 7.58 16.15
N ILE A 55 27.13 7.26 15.29
CA ILE A 55 26.90 6.93 13.87
C ILE A 55 26.93 5.42 13.63
N SER A 56 27.90 4.73 14.22
CA SER A 56 28.19 3.32 13.97
C SER A 56 28.70 2.64 15.25
N PRO A 57 27.82 2.43 16.25
CA PRO A 57 28.21 1.78 17.49
C PRO A 57 28.44 0.27 17.29
N ASN A 58 29.22 -0.33 18.19
CA ASN A 58 29.33 -1.77 18.34
C ASN A 58 28.55 -2.22 19.59
N LEU A 59 27.29 -2.61 19.40
CA LEU A 59 26.38 -3.00 20.49
C LEU A 59 26.79 -4.32 21.18
N ASP A 60 27.67 -5.12 20.58
CA ASP A 60 28.28 -6.28 21.26
C ASP A 60 29.18 -5.85 22.45
N THR A 61 29.53 -4.57 22.55
CA THR A 61 30.35 -4.07 23.66
C THR A 61 29.58 -4.14 24.97
N VAL A 62 28.40 -3.51 25.04
CA VAL A 62 27.54 -3.57 26.22
C VAL A 62 27.11 -5.01 26.52
N ALA A 63 26.75 -5.79 25.49
CA ALA A 63 26.31 -7.16 25.69
C ALA A 63 27.40 -8.06 26.31
N ARG A 64 28.63 -8.02 25.79
CA ARG A 64 29.76 -8.79 26.37
C ARG A 64 30.12 -8.33 27.76
N LYS A 65 30.17 -7.01 28.00
CA LYS A 65 30.44 -6.45 29.33
C LYS A 65 29.36 -6.81 30.35
N LEU A 66 28.10 -6.87 29.91
CA LEU A 66 27.02 -7.29 30.80
C LEU A 66 27.13 -8.77 31.14
N ARG A 67 27.50 -9.63 30.18
CA ARG A 67 27.74 -11.05 30.43
C ARG A 67 28.86 -11.30 31.46
N THR A 68 29.93 -10.49 31.46
CA THR A 68 31.00 -10.61 32.48
C THR A 68 30.56 -10.21 33.88
N CYS A 69 29.42 -9.52 34.02
CA CYS A 69 28.86 -9.18 35.32
C CYS A 69 28.16 -10.38 35.99
N PHE A 70 27.88 -11.44 35.25
CA PHE A 70 27.32 -12.70 35.76
C PHE A 70 28.40 -13.78 35.86
N ASN A 71 28.31 -14.61 36.89
CA ASN A 71 29.01 -15.91 36.88
C ASN A 71 28.14 -16.98 36.19
N ASP A 72 28.67 -18.20 36.08
CA ASP A 72 27.98 -19.32 35.42
C ASP A 72 26.75 -19.79 36.21
N ASP A 73 26.72 -19.53 37.52
CA ASP A 73 25.53 -19.75 38.35
C ASP A 73 24.50 -18.61 38.24
N GLY A 74 24.60 -17.70 37.27
CA GLY A 74 23.60 -16.62 37.09
C GLY A 74 23.56 -15.59 38.24
N VAL A 75 24.63 -15.45 39.01
CA VAL A 75 24.78 -14.44 40.07
C VAL A 75 25.34 -13.15 39.47
N LEU A 76 24.57 -12.07 39.56
CA LEU A 76 24.96 -10.74 39.09
C LEU A 76 25.81 -10.01 40.14
N SER A 77 26.97 -9.48 39.74
CA SER A 77 27.88 -8.69 40.57
C SER A 77 27.76 -7.18 40.27
N LEU A 78 27.17 -6.42 41.20
CA LEU A 78 27.06 -4.95 41.07
C LEU A 78 28.42 -4.25 41.09
N ARG A 79 29.42 -4.86 41.75
CA ARG A 79 30.79 -4.36 41.74
C ARG A 79 31.38 -4.43 40.33
N THR A 80 31.24 -5.58 39.67
CA THR A 80 31.73 -5.78 38.29
C THR A 80 30.98 -4.85 37.33
N LEU A 81 29.66 -4.71 37.51
CA LEU A 81 28.84 -3.81 36.72
C LEU A 81 29.29 -2.34 36.84
N LYS A 82 29.54 -1.85 38.06
CA LYS A 82 30.10 -0.50 38.26
C LYS A 82 31.50 -0.35 37.67
N GLN A 83 32.33 -1.39 37.69
CA GLN A 83 33.67 -1.36 37.08
C GLN A 83 33.59 -1.29 35.55
N GLU A 84 32.68 -2.04 34.93
CA GLU A 84 32.56 -2.10 33.47
C GLU A 84 31.92 -0.86 32.85
N PHE A 85 30.93 -0.28 33.55
CA PHE A 85 30.10 0.77 33.01
C PHE A 85 30.28 2.14 33.68
N GLY A 86 30.77 2.19 34.93
CA GLY A 86 30.97 3.45 35.65
C GLY A 86 29.72 4.33 35.65
N ASN A 87 29.87 5.57 35.17
CA ASN A 87 28.77 6.54 35.08
C ASN A 87 27.80 6.28 33.91
N ALA A 88 28.03 5.25 33.09
CA ALA A 88 27.14 4.88 31.99
C ALA A 88 25.88 4.15 32.46
N VAL A 89 25.78 3.85 33.76
CA VAL A 89 24.66 3.14 34.38
C VAL A 89 24.14 3.82 35.64
N VAL A 90 22.84 3.68 35.89
CA VAL A 90 22.19 4.01 37.16
C VAL A 90 21.52 2.74 37.69
N ILE A 91 21.68 2.45 38.98
CA ILE A 91 21.19 1.22 39.63
C ILE A 91 20.21 1.60 40.75
N ARG A 92 19.04 0.97 40.79
CA ARG A 92 17.97 1.15 41.79
C ARG A 92 17.43 -0.21 42.27
N GLY A 93 16.74 -0.22 43.41
CA GLY A 93 16.18 -1.44 44.02
C GLY A 93 17.15 -2.28 44.85
N VAL A 94 18.33 -1.72 45.18
CA VAL A 94 19.36 -2.38 45.99
C VAL A 94 20.08 -1.34 46.83
N GLU A 95 20.10 -1.54 48.16
CA GLU A 95 20.82 -0.64 49.08
C GLU A 95 22.16 -1.23 49.54
N ASN A 96 22.19 -2.52 49.93
CA ASN A 96 23.35 -3.13 50.61
C ASN A 96 23.90 -4.41 49.96
N GLU A 97 23.14 -5.08 49.09
CA GLU A 97 23.57 -6.31 48.42
C GLU A 97 24.54 -6.00 47.27
N LYS A 98 25.68 -6.71 47.23
CA LYS A 98 26.71 -6.54 46.18
C LYS A 98 26.65 -7.61 45.10
N LYS A 99 26.02 -8.75 45.40
CA LYS A 99 25.82 -9.91 44.52
C LYS A 99 24.46 -10.52 44.83
N PHE A 100 23.75 -10.98 43.80
CA PHE A 100 22.47 -11.67 43.95
C PHE A 100 22.28 -12.65 42.80
N LYS A 101 21.68 -13.82 43.11
CA LYS A 101 21.22 -14.78 42.10
C LYS A 101 20.05 -14.13 41.38
N VAL A 102 20.09 -14.12 40.05
CA VAL A 102 18.99 -13.61 39.22
C VAL A 102 18.18 -14.79 38.72
N ASP A 103 16.87 -14.71 38.92
CA ASP A 103 15.92 -15.75 38.53
C ASP A 103 15.15 -15.38 37.25
N ASP A 104 15.11 -14.10 36.91
CA ASP A 104 14.42 -13.58 35.71
C ASP A 104 15.08 -12.28 35.21
N ILE A 105 15.32 -12.20 33.91
CA ILE A 105 15.94 -11.06 33.23
C ILE A 105 14.92 -10.40 32.30
N ASN A 106 14.57 -9.17 32.61
CA ASN A 106 13.67 -8.36 31.81
C ASN A 106 14.47 -7.23 31.13
N MET A 107 14.19 -6.97 29.86
CA MET A 107 14.88 -5.97 29.07
C MET A 107 13.91 -5.02 28.39
N THR A 108 14.20 -3.73 28.41
CA THR A 108 13.51 -2.76 27.56
C THR A 108 14.49 -1.82 26.87
N GLY A 109 14.10 -1.30 25.70
CA GLY A 109 14.87 -0.25 25.05
C GLY A 109 14.14 0.45 23.93
N PHE A 110 14.66 1.62 23.57
CA PHE A 110 14.16 2.44 22.46
C PHE A 110 15.25 2.67 21.40
N SER A 111 14.90 2.72 20.11
CA SER A 111 15.84 3.05 19.02
C SER A 111 17.02 2.06 18.95
N ARG A 112 18.27 2.51 19.02
CA ARG A 112 19.43 1.61 19.16
C ARG A 112 19.47 0.87 20.50
N GLY A 113 18.86 1.43 21.56
CA GLY A 113 18.67 0.73 22.83
C GLY A 113 17.78 -0.50 22.69
N ALA A 114 16.75 -0.43 21.85
CA ALA A 114 15.94 -1.60 21.51
C ALA A 114 16.80 -2.70 20.82
N VAL A 115 17.68 -2.32 19.89
CA VAL A 115 18.62 -3.29 19.27
C VAL A 115 19.65 -3.83 20.27
N THR A 116 20.01 -3.04 21.29
CA THR A 116 20.84 -3.51 22.40
C THR A 116 20.17 -4.66 23.17
N THR A 117 18.85 -4.65 23.37
CA THR A 117 18.14 -5.78 24.00
C THR A 117 18.37 -7.09 23.25
N PHE A 118 18.36 -7.06 21.91
CA PHE A 118 18.62 -8.22 21.06
C PHE A 118 20.08 -8.69 21.19
N ALA A 119 21.02 -7.75 21.21
CA ALA A 119 22.44 -8.06 21.39
C ALA A 119 22.70 -8.68 22.77
N VAL A 120 22.07 -8.16 23.82
CA VAL A 120 22.19 -8.67 25.20
C VAL A 120 21.56 -10.05 25.31
N ALA A 121 20.35 -10.27 24.78
CA ALA A 121 19.71 -11.58 24.78
C ALA A 121 20.64 -12.66 24.20
N ARG A 122 21.26 -12.39 23.05
CA ARG A 122 22.22 -13.32 22.42
C ARG A 122 23.46 -13.63 23.27
N HIS A 123 23.92 -12.70 24.11
CA HIS A 123 25.11 -12.89 24.94
C HIS A 123 24.81 -13.39 26.35
N LEU A 124 23.55 -13.37 26.79
CA LEU A 124 23.12 -13.90 28.09
C LEU A 124 22.39 -15.23 27.95
N ASP A 125 22.21 -15.73 26.73
CA ASP A 125 21.51 -16.99 26.46
C ASP A 125 22.20 -18.21 27.09
N ASP A 126 23.49 -18.13 27.41
CA ASP A 126 24.23 -19.21 28.08
C ASP A 126 23.98 -19.28 29.61
N LEU A 127 23.28 -18.30 30.20
CA LEU A 127 23.03 -18.26 31.64
C LEU A 127 21.88 -19.17 32.11
N GLU A 128 21.10 -19.74 31.19
CA GLU A 128 19.90 -20.54 31.52
C GLU A 128 18.85 -19.80 32.36
N ILE A 129 18.94 -18.47 32.44
CA ILE A 129 17.95 -17.62 33.12
C ILE A 129 16.88 -17.22 32.11
N PRO A 130 15.57 -17.40 32.41
CA PRO A 130 14.50 -16.88 31.58
C PRO A 130 14.67 -15.39 31.28
N MET A 131 14.48 -15.04 30.01
CA MET A 131 14.55 -13.67 29.52
C MET A 131 13.25 -13.23 28.88
N SER A 132 12.90 -11.97 29.10
CA SER A 132 11.80 -11.26 28.44
C SER A 132 12.26 -9.91 27.91
N LEU A 133 11.79 -9.49 26.74
CA LEU A 133 12.14 -8.19 26.19
C LEU A 133 10.97 -7.39 25.61
N PHE A 134 11.11 -6.07 25.71
CA PHE A 134 10.29 -5.06 25.04
C PHE A 134 11.19 -4.13 24.22
N ALA A 135 10.97 -4.05 22.91
CA ALA A 135 11.81 -3.29 21.99
C ALA A 135 10.99 -2.27 21.22
N SER A 136 11.15 -0.98 21.54
CA SER A 136 10.45 0.13 20.89
C SER A 136 11.29 0.78 19.80
N ASP A 137 10.71 0.89 18.60
CA ASP A 137 11.33 1.42 17.39
C ASP A 137 12.79 0.96 17.15
N PRO A 138 13.09 -0.35 17.15
CA PRO A 138 14.45 -0.88 16.97
C PRO A 138 15.12 -0.42 15.67
N VAL A 139 16.15 0.43 15.80
CA VAL A 139 16.93 0.98 14.68
C VAL A 139 18.36 0.46 14.75
N PRO A 140 18.84 -0.40 13.82
CA PRO A 140 20.22 -0.86 13.80
C PRO A 140 21.21 0.24 13.36
N GLY A 141 20.73 1.29 12.69
CA GLY A 141 21.57 2.42 12.28
C GLY A 141 22.41 2.14 11.03
N ASN A 142 22.05 1.15 10.21
CA ASN A 142 22.78 0.81 8.98
C ASN A 142 21.94 1.15 7.72
N PRO A 143 22.57 1.72 6.66
CA PRO A 143 21.91 1.88 5.37
C PRO A 143 21.47 0.55 4.76
N LYS A 144 20.32 0.55 4.07
CA LYS A 144 19.78 -0.62 3.35
C LYS A 144 20.82 -1.32 2.46
N GLN A 145 21.73 -0.55 1.86
CA GLN A 145 22.75 -1.05 0.93
C GLN A 145 23.72 -2.05 1.59
N ILE A 146 24.01 -1.85 2.87
CA ILE A 146 25.03 -2.63 3.57
C ILE A 146 24.46 -3.55 4.64
N THR A 147 23.13 -3.57 4.80
CA THR A 147 22.44 -4.38 5.82
C THR A 147 22.83 -5.86 5.76
N HIS A 148 23.18 -6.38 4.58
CA HIS A 148 23.61 -7.77 4.39
C HIS A 148 25.09 -8.04 4.77
N HIS A 149 25.88 -7.04 5.15
CA HIS A 149 27.23 -7.28 5.66
C HIS A 149 27.19 -7.84 7.08
N ARG A 150 27.95 -8.92 7.32
CA ARG A 150 28.04 -9.63 8.62
C ARG A 150 28.40 -8.72 9.81
N SER A 151 29.08 -7.61 9.56
CA SER A 151 29.51 -6.68 10.60
C SER A 151 28.44 -5.69 11.05
N THR A 152 27.29 -5.60 10.37
CA THR A 152 26.24 -4.64 10.71
C THR A 152 25.44 -5.04 11.94
N SER A 153 24.92 -4.05 12.67
CA SER A 153 24.08 -4.29 13.85
C SER A 153 22.77 -5.00 13.49
N PHE A 154 22.28 -4.84 12.26
CA PHE A 154 21.15 -5.62 11.77
C PHE A 154 21.51 -7.12 11.71
N ASN A 155 22.53 -7.48 10.92
CA ASN A 155 22.87 -8.88 10.67
C ASN A 155 23.29 -9.65 11.93
N LYS A 156 23.88 -8.96 12.91
CA LYS A 156 24.27 -9.58 14.17
C LYS A 156 23.10 -9.91 15.10
N ASN A 157 21.96 -9.23 14.92
CA ASN A 157 20.88 -9.22 15.92
C ASN A 157 19.49 -9.47 15.31
N PHE A 158 19.39 -9.80 14.02
CA PHE A 158 18.10 -10.10 13.38
C PHE A 158 17.65 -11.55 13.64
N ASP A 159 18.58 -12.46 13.88
CA ASP A 159 18.27 -13.87 14.12
C ASP A 159 18.56 -14.19 15.59
N LEU A 160 17.48 -14.36 16.35
CA LEU A 160 17.46 -14.80 17.74
C LEU A 160 16.75 -16.16 17.86
N SER A 161 16.63 -16.92 16.76
CA SER A 161 15.98 -18.24 16.77
C SER A 161 16.72 -19.25 17.64
N HIS A 162 18.02 -19.05 17.85
CA HIS A 162 18.87 -19.86 18.72
C HIS A 162 18.77 -19.49 20.21
N CYS A 163 18.16 -18.35 20.56
CA CYS A 163 18.07 -17.93 21.96
C CYS A 163 16.96 -18.69 22.68
N GLU A 164 17.30 -19.81 23.32
CA GLU A 164 16.33 -20.70 23.97
C GLU A 164 15.78 -20.11 25.27
N ASN A 165 16.56 -19.24 25.92
CA ASN A 165 16.17 -18.64 27.19
C ASN A 165 15.28 -17.41 27.04
N LEU A 166 15.17 -16.86 25.83
CA LEU A 166 14.23 -15.78 25.52
C LEU A 166 12.79 -16.34 25.42
N LYS A 167 12.03 -16.22 26.51
CA LYS A 167 10.67 -16.80 26.64
C LYS A 167 9.58 -15.87 26.10
N LYS A 168 9.79 -14.55 26.16
CA LYS A 168 8.81 -13.56 25.68
C LYS A 168 9.48 -12.38 25.00
N ALA A 169 8.89 -11.90 23.91
CA ALA A 169 9.39 -10.74 23.21
C ALA A 169 8.28 -9.89 22.60
N ILE A 170 8.28 -8.59 22.89
CA ILE A 170 7.37 -7.62 22.26
C ILE A 170 8.21 -6.61 21.51
N VAL A 171 7.89 -6.38 20.24
CA VAL A 171 8.54 -5.36 19.40
C VAL A 171 7.50 -4.37 18.93
N ILE A 172 7.70 -3.08 19.18
CA ILE A 172 6.87 -2.00 18.66
C ILE A 172 7.62 -1.30 17.54
N LEU A 173 6.96 -1.11 16.40
CA LEU A 173 7.50 -0.45 15.23
C LEU A 173 6.71 0.83 14.92
N GLY A 174 7.40 1.96 14.90
CA GLY A 174 6.81 3.26 14.56
C GLY A 174 6.55 3.41 13.06
N ALA A 175 5.30 3.66 12.68
CA ALA A 175 4.93 4.00 11.31
C ALA A 175 5.02 5.52 11.08
N TYR A 176 6.24 6.05 10.97
CA TYR A 176 6.50 7.50 10.87
C TYR A 176 6.89 7.99 9.47
N GLN A 177 6.94 9.32 9.29
CA GLN A 177 7.11 9.98 7.99
C GLN A 177 8.52 9.81 7.39
N LYS A 178 8.57 9.47 6.10
CA LYS A 178 9.70 9.64 5.19
C LYS A 178 9.94 11.15 5.02
N ASN A 179 11.20 11.55 4.97
CA ASN A 179 11.66 12.91 4.62
C ASN A 179 11.66 13.95 5.75
N ILE A 180 11.74 13.51 7.01
CA ILE A 180 12.04 14.43 8.12
C ILE A 180 13.48 14.96 8.00
N ASN A 181 14.44 14.08 7.64
CA ASN A 181 15.81 14.44 7.28
C ASN A 181 16.44 13.32 6.41
N PRO A 182 17.21 13.63 5.35
CA PRO A 182 17.94 12.64 4.55
C PRO A 182 18.75 11.60 5.34
N LEU A 183 19.37 11.99 6.46
CA LEU A 183 20.09 11.08 7.35
C LEU A 183 19.14 10.06 8.01
N HIS A 184 18.00 10.52 8.54
CA HIS A 184 17.01 9.63 9.16
C HIS A 184 16.49 8.60 8.14
N ASN A 185 16.13 9.03 6.93
CA ASN A 185 15.69 8.13 5.87
C ASN A 185 16.72 7.04 5.50
N LYS A 186 18.01 7.36 5.66
CA LYS A 186 19.11 6.43 5.35
C LYS A 186 19.39 5.46 6.48
N PHE A 187 19.36 5.90 7.74
CA PHE A 187 19.87 5.15 8.88
C PHE A 187 18.80 4.63 9.85
N PHE A 188 17.58 5.17 9.82
CA PHE A 188 16.55 4.88 10.83
C PHE A 188 15.57 3.78 10.40
N ARG A 189 15.93 2.97 9.41
CA ARG A 189 15.08 1.83 9.02
C ARG A 189 14.99 0.88 10.22
N GLN A 190 13.78 0.49 10.61
CA GLN A 190 13.59 -0.35 11.78
C GLN A 190 13.68 -1.83 11.43
N MET A 191 14.02 -2.67 12.41
CA MET A 191 14.14 -4.13 12.27
C MET A 191 13.28 -4.86 13.29
N ALA A 192 12.78 -6.05 12.96
CA ALA A 192 12.22 -6.98 13.93
C ALA A 192 12.99 -8.30 13.82
N PRO A 193 13.47 -8.88 14.93
CA PRO A 193 14.23 -10.12 14.88
C PRO A 193 13.30 -11.32 14.69
N VAL A 194 13.84 -12.41 14.15
CA VAL A 194 13.28 -13.76 14.21
C VAL A 194 13.54 -14.29 15.62
N PHE A 195 12.50 -14.77 16.29
CA PHE A 195 12.60 -15.36 17.62
C PHE A 195 12.56 -16.88 17.55
N ASN A 196 13.00 -17.54 18.63
CA ASN A 196 12.84 -18.97 18.80
C ASN A 196 11.35 -19.35 18.74
N LYS A 197 11.01 -20.53 18.18
CA LYS A 197 9.62 -21.02 18.08
C LYS A 197 8.90 -21.16 19.42
N ASN A 198 9.65 -21.34 20.51
CA ASN A 198 9.13 -21.44 21.88
C ASN A 198 9.04 -20.08 22.58
N CYS A 199 9.50 -19.00 21.94
CA CYS A 199 9.35 -17.65 22.43
C CYS A 199 7.94 -17.14 22.13
N GLN A 200 7.21 -16.69 23.14
CA GLN A 200 5.96 -15.95 22.94
C GLN A 200 6.29 -14.55 22.42
N SER A 201 6.33 -14.40 21.09
CA SER A 201 6.72 -13.15 20.45
C SER A 201 5.57 -12.43 19.75
N ALA A 202 5.58 -11.09 19.82
CA ALA A 202 4.66 -10.22 19.10
C ALA A 202 5.41 -9.04 18.45
N VAL A 203 5.01 -8.66 17.24
CA VAL A 203 5.52 -7.45 16.57
C VAL A 203 4.34 -6.58 16.19
N TYR A 204 4.27 -5.39 16.76
CA TYR A 204 3.20 -4.44 16.51
C TYR A 204 3.69 -3.21 15.76
N THR A 205 2.80 -2.53 15.04
CA THR A 205 3.01 -1.15 14.61
C THR A 205 2.11 -0.17 15.32
N VAL A 206 2.66 1.01 15.55
CA VAL A 206 1.94 2.15 16.11
C VAL A 206 2.08 3.37 15.20
N PRO A 207 1.03 4.19 15.10
CA PRO A 207 1.10 5.44 14.38
C PRO A 207 1.99 6.43 15.12
N LYS A 208 2.97 7.01 14.42
CA LYS A 208 3.89 8.04 14.95
C LYS A 208 4.14 9.08 13.87
N ALA A 209 4.33 10.36 14.23
CA ALA A 209 4.68 11.38 13.24
C ALA A 209 6.18 11.30 12.84
N GLN A 210 7.06 11.09 13.83
CA GLN A 210 8.50 10.94 13.68
C GLN A 210 9.06 9.86 14.62
N HIS A 211 10.31 9.44 14.42
CA HIS A 211 10.99 8.46 15.27
C HIS A 211 10.95 8.83 16.77
N LEU A 212 11.24 10.10 17.07
CA LEU A 212 11.20 10.63 18.45
C LEU A 212 9.80 11.11 18.88
N SER A 213 8.75 10.90 18.09
CA SER A 213 7.39 11.20 18.56
C SER A 213 7.03 10.31 19.72
N TRP A 214 6.20 10.85 20.60
CA TRP A 214 5.48 10.07 21.60
C TRP A 214 4.33 9.28 20.95
N SER A 215 3.99 8.13 21.53
CA SER A 215 2.81 7.33 21.16
C SER A 215 2.23 6.71 22.43
N ASP A 216 1.04 7.14 22.83
CA ASP A 216 0.40 6.65 24.06
C ASP A 216 0.19 5.14 24.01
N PHE A 217 -0.20 4.59 22.85
CA PHE A 217 -0.31 3.15 22.66
C PHE A 217 1.01 2.39 22.88
N ALA A 218 2.13 2.93 22.39
CA ALA A 218 3.43 2.28 22.55
C ALA A 218 3.88 2.29 24.01
N GLU A 219 3.67 3.41 24.69
CA GLU A 219 4.07 3.63 26.08
C GLU A 219 3.20 2.81 27.03
N ASN A 220 1.89 2.76 26.81
CA ASN A 220 1.01 1.87 27.56
C ASN A 220 1.28 0.39 27.30
N HIS A 221 1.69 0.00 26.09
CA HIS A 221 2.13 -1.38 25.84
C HIS A 221 3.43 -1.72 26.58
N GLU A 222 4.33 -0.75 26.77
CA GLU A 222 5.51 -0.93 27.62
C GLU A 222 5.10 -1.12 29.09
N LEU A 223 4.19 -0.30 29.59
CA LEU A 223 3.64 -0.44 30.94
C LEU A 223 2.96 -1.80 31.16
N ASP A 224 2.13 -2.24 30.20
CA ASP A 224 1.54 -3.58 30.21
C ASP A 224 2.61 -4.66 30.26
N PHE A 225 3.72 -4.49 29.53
CA PHE A 225 4.82 -5.44 29.59
C PHE A 225 5.41 -5.50 31.00
N LEU A 226 5.72 -4.36 31.63
CA LEU A 226 6.27 -4.32 32.99
C LEU A 226 5.34 -5.00 34.01
N TYR A 227 4.04 -4.71 33.93
CA TYR A 227 3.02 -5.32 34.79
C TYR A 227 2.88 -6.83 34.56
N ASN A 228 2.79 -7.26 33.29
CA ASN A 228 2.63 -8.67 32.95
C ASN A 228 3.88 -9.50 33.25
N GLN A 229 5.05 -8.90 33.47
CA GLN A 229 6.25 -9.58 33.97
C GLN A 229 6.38 -9.51 35.50
N VAL A 230 5.36 -8.94 36.17
CA VAL A 230 5.30 -8.77 37.62
C VAL A 230 6.54 -8.04 38.11
N LEU A 231 6.86 -6.92 37.44
CA LEU A 231 7.91 -5.98 37.85
C LEU A 231 7.34 -4.81 38.65
N THR A 232 6.09 -4.46 38.37
CA THR A 232 5.34 -3.38 39.00
C THR A 232 3.93 -3.87 39.31
N THR A 233 3.38 -3.41 40.43
CA THR A 233 2.02 -3.77 40.88
C THR A 233 0.97 -2.72 40.52
N GLU A 234 1.40 -1.48 40.27
CA GLU A 234 0.56 -0.37 39.82
C GLU A 234 1.10 0.20 38.50
N LEU A 235 0.21 0.75 37.67
CA LEU A 235 0.56 1.34 36.38
C LEU A 235 0.00 2.76 36.27
N ASN A 236 0.87 3.73 35.97
CA ASN A 236 0.46 5.08 35.58
C ASN A 236 0.17 5.15 34.08
N VAL A 237 -0.94 4.55 33.65
CA VAL A 237 -1.33 4.46 32.24
C VAL A 237 -1.63 5.85 31.64
N TYR A 238 -1.08 6.14 30.47
CA TYR A 238 -1.36 7.35 29.69
C TYR A 238 -2.78 7.28 29.09
N SER A 239 -3.50 8.41 29.08
CA SER A 239 -4.81 8.46 28.41
C SER A 239 -4.63 8.28 26.90
N GLU A 240 -5.30 7.27 26.34
CA GLU A 240 -5.33 7.02 24.90
C GLU A 240 -6.49 7.74 24.22
N GLU A 241 -7.34 8.48 24.94
CA GLU A 241 -8.58 9.09 24.42
C GLU A 241 -8.34 9.90 23.14
N HIS A 242 -7.32 10.75 23.13
CA HIS A 242 -6.95 11.60 22.00
C HIS A 242 -5.90 10.98 21.06
N ALA A 243 -5.46 9.75 21.32
CA ALA A 243 -4.49 9.06 20.47
C ALA A 243 -5.10 8.78 19.07
N SER A 244 -4.33 9.09 18.02
CA SER A 244 -4.74 8.86 16.63
C SER A 244 -4.96 7.37 16.36
N LEU A 245 -6.13 7.05 15.78
CA LEU A 245 -6.42 5.75 15.19
C LEU A 245 -5.96 5.65 13.73
N PHE A 246 -5.23 6.63 13.19
CA PHE A 246 -4.76 6.57 11.81
C PHE A 246 -3.24 6.64 11.71
N PHE A 247 -2.73 5.97 10.68
CA PHE A 247 -1.32 5.82 10.39
C PHE A 247 -0.79 7.00 9.57
N THR A 248 0.54 7.14 9.55
CA THR A 248 1.16 7.94 8.50
C THR A 248 0.81 7.30 7.14
N PRO A 249 0.35 8.08 6.14
CA PRO A 249 0.02 7.56 4.81
C PRO A 249 1.10 6.64 4.27
N LYS A 250 0.75 5.50 3.67
CA LYS A 250 1.71 4.51 3.14
C LYS A 250 2.71 5.15 2.17
N VAL A 251 2.24 6.09 1.36
CA VAL A 251 3.08 6.88 0.44
C VAL A 251 4.21 7.61 1.20
N LEU A 252 3.90 8.13 2.40
CA LEU A 252 4.82 8.83 3.29
C LEU A 252 5.48 7.94 4.34
N GLN A 253 5.05 6.73 4.61
CA GLN A 253 5.54 5.95 5.75
C GLN A 253 6.97 5.41 5.56
N GLN A 254 7.85 5.57 6.54
CA GLN A 254 9.20 5.01 6.56
C GLN A 254 9.13 3.49 6.43
N LYS A 255 10.01 2.93 5.59
CA LYS A 255 10.07 1.49 5.38
C LYS A 255 10.88 0.80 6.48
N PHE A 256 10.41 -0.37 6.86
CA PHE A 256 11.15 -1.32 7.66
C PHE A 256 12.27 -1.99 6.84
N HIS A 257 13.19 -2.67 7.52
CA HIS A 257 14.12 -3.61 6.88
C HIS A 257 13.35 -4.81 6.31
N ALA A 258 13.97 -5.54 5.37
CA ALA A 258 13.35 -6.72 4.79
C ALA A 258 13.01 -7.75 5.89
N GLY A 259 11.89 -8.44 5.72
CA GLY A 259 11.39 -9.44 6.66
C GLY A 259 10.43 -8.93 7.73
N VAL A 260 10.17 -7.63 7.79
CA VAL A 260 9.27 -7.03 8.78
C VAL A 260 7.83 -6.91 8.27
N ASP A 261 7.63 -6.72 6.96
CA ASP A 261 6.34 -6.30 6.38
C ASP A 261 5.18 -7.28 6.63
N GLY A 262 5.44 -8.57 6.92
CA GLY A 262 4.43 -9.60 7.23
C GLY A 262 4.36 -10.03 8.70
N ARG A 263 5.03 -9.31 9.61
CA ARG A 263 5.00 -9.60 11.07
C ARG A 263 4.15 -8.60 11.85
N VAL A 264 3.75 -7.53 11.18
CA VAL A 264 3.21 -6.33 11.80
C VAL A 264 1.73 -6.52 12.12
N GLN A 265 1.37 -6.28 13.38
CA GLN A 265 -0.01 -6.24 13.86
C GLN A 265 -0.29 -4.94 14.60
N LEU A 266 -1.52 -4.71 14.99
CA LEU A 266 -1.93 -3.61 15.84
C LEU A 266 -1.95 -4.06 17.32
N PRO A 267 -1.48 -3.20 18.24
CA PRO A 267 -1.57 -3.46 19.67
C PRO A 267 -3.00 -3.79 20.11
N ASN A 268 -3.19 -4.67 21.11
CA ASN A 268 -4.54 -5.04 21.56
C ASN A 268 -5.34 -3.83 22.05
N ARG A 269 -4.71 -2.95 22.83
CA ARG A 269 -5.30 -1.66 23.27
C ARG A 269 -5.83 -0.82 22.11
N TYR A 270 -5.10 -0.78 21.01
CA TYR A 270 -5.54 -0.05 19.81
C TYR A 270 -6.80 -0.70 19.22
N LYS A 271 -6.82 -2.03 19.10
CA LYS A 271 -7.98 -2.79 18.60
C LYS A 271 -9.19 -2.62 19.51
N GLU A 272 -8.98 -2.67 20.82
CA GLU A 272 -10.01 -2.45 21.85
C GLU A 272 -10.57 -1.04 21.78
N LYS A 273 -9.73 0.01 21.72
CA LYS A 273 -10.21 1.39 21.56
C LYS A 273 -11.07 1.55 20.30
N LEU A 274 -10.60 1.04 19.16
CA LEU A 274 -11.36 1.09 17.92
C LEU A 274 -12.68 0.30 18.05
N TRP A 275 -12.63 -0.87 18.65
CA TRP A 275 -13.80 -1.71 18.91
C TRP A 275 -14.82 -0.99 19.78
N ASP A 276 -14.40 -0.40 20.89
CA ASP A 276 -15.27 0.30 21.83
C ASP A 276 -15.95 1.48 21.15
N THR A 277 -15.18 2.25 20.36
CA THR A 277 -15.70 3.36 19.56
C THR A 277 -16.79 2.90 18.59
N LEU A 278 -16.57 1.77 17.91
CA LEU A 278 -17.52 1.23 16.92
C LEU A 278 -18.71 0.53 17.55
N SER A 279 -18.54 -0.14 18.69
CA SER A 279 -19.58 -0.97 19.31
C SER A 279 -20.78 -0.18 19.82
N ILE A 280 -20.57 1.12 20.10
CA ILE A 280 -21.61 2.08 20.50
C ILE A 280 -22.51 2.42 19.30
N GLU A 281 -21.94 2.51 18.10
CA GLU A 281 -22.61 3.04 16.90
C GLU A 281 -23.02 1.95 15.89
N ASN A 282 -22.35 0.78 15.90
CA ASN A 282 -22.53 -0.32 14.96
C ASN A 282 -22.75 -1.66 15.67
N THR A 283 -24.01 -2.01 15.93
CA THR A 283 -24.43 -3.27 16.59
C THR A 283 -24.13 -4.57 15.81
N THR A 284 -23.38 -4.50 14.71
CA THR A 284 -23.17 -5.63 13.77
C THR A 284 -21.72 -6.00 13.50
N ILE A 285 -20.74 -5.28 14.06
CA ILE A 285 -19.32 -5.68 14.01
C ILE A 285 -19.08 -6.84 15.00
N LYS A 286 -18.30 -7.84 14.58
CA LYS A 286 -17.94 -9.03 15.36
C LYS A 286 -16.44 -9.06 15.62
N LYS A 287 -16.00 -9.65 16.74
CA LYS A 287 -14.57 -9.70 17.08
C LYS A 287 -13.73 -10.49 16.04
N SER A 288 -14.38 -11.34 15.25
CA SER A 288 -13.80 -12.07 14.12
C SER A 288 -13.63 -11.22 12.85
N ASP A 289 -14.19 -10.01 12.80
CA ASP A 289 -14.07 -9.13 11.63
C ASP A 289 -12.67 -8.50 11.57
N SER A 290 -12.25 -8.15 10.35
CA SER A 290 -10.92 -7.56 10.14
C SER A 290 -10.84 -6.15 10.73
N VAL A 291 -9.69 -5.79 11.30
CA VAL A 291 -9.49 -4.46 11.89
C VAL A 291 -9.59 -3.37 10.81
N LYS A 292 -9.16 -3.67 9.58
CA LYS A 292 -9.29 -2.74 8.45
C LYS A 292 -10.76 -2.45 8.09
N MET A 293 -11.67 -3.43 8.25
CA MET A 293 -13.11 -3.20 8.12
C MET A 293 -13.61 -2.24 9.19
N GLY A 294 -13.18 -2.44 10.44
CA GLY A 294 -13.50 -1.53 11.54
C GLY A 294 -13.01 -0.10 11.29
N LEU A 295 -11.76 0.07 10.85
CA LEU A 295 -11.21 1.38 10.51
C LEU A 295 -12.03 2.06 9.39
N ALA A 296 -12.38 1.33 8.34
CA ALA A 296 -13.17 1.89 7.23
C ALA A 296 -14.59 2.32 7.66
N LEU A 297 -15.22 1.57 8.59
CA LEU A 297 -16.50 1.95 9.16
C LEU A 297 -16.35 3.19 10.05
N TYR A 298 -15.33 3.22 10.90
CA TYR A 298 -15.02 4.38 11.74
C TYR A 298 -14.80 5.66 10.92
N VAL A 299 -14.09 5.58 9.78
CA VAL A 299 -13.92 6.71 8.85
C VAL A 299 -15.26 7.29 8.41
N LEU A 300 -16.21 6.42 8.08
CA LEU A 300 -17.52 6.85 7.63
C LEU A 300 -18.35 7.37 8.79
N ASP A 301 -18.39 6.71 9.95
CA ASP A 301 -19.11 7.18 11.14
C ASP A 301 -18.64 8.58 11.55
N ALA A 302 -17.32 8.78 11.62
CA ALA A 302 -16.70 10.06 11.96
C ALA A 302 -16.85 11.16 10.89
N ALA A 303 -17.34 10.84 9.67
CA ALA A 303 -17.54 11.83 8.62
C ALA A 303 -18.82 12.65 8.89
N PRO A 304 -18.71 13.97 9.13
CA PRO A 304 -19.87 14.81 9.43
C PRO A 304 -20.75 14.98 8.18
N LYS A 305 -22.08 15.00 8.36
CA LYS A 305 -23.09 15.33 7.33
C LYS A 305 -23.15 14.38 6.12
N PHE A 306 -22.59 13.18 6.22
CA PHE A 306 -22.70 12.16 5.17
C PHE A 306 -23.86 11.21 5.48
N ASP A 307 -25.10 11.59 5.17
CA ASP A 307 -26.27 10.83 5.65
C ASP A 307 -26.52 9.52 4.87
N ASP A 308 -26.08 9.41 3.60
CA ASP A 308 -26.24 8.20 2.77
C ASP A 308 -25.04 7.24 2.85
N LYS A 309 -24.77 6.73 4.06
CA LYS A 309 -23.69 5.74 4.31
C LYS A 309 -24.07 4.31 3.92
N THR A 310 -25.37 4.03 3.71
CA THR A 310 -25.92 2.67 3.61
C THR A 310 -25.26 1.81 2.53
N LYS A 311 -25.06 2.38 1.33
CA LYS A 311 -24.45 1.64 0.21
C LYS A 311 -22.99 1.31 0.50
N LEU A 312 -22.21 2.27 1.02
CA LEU A 312 -20.81 2.03 1.37
C LEU A 312 -20.68 1.03 2.52
N TYR A 313 -21.55 1.07 3.53
CA TYR A 313 -21.56 0.07 4.61
C TYR A 313 -21.78 -1.34 4.11
N LYS A 314 -22.76 -1.53 3.22
CA LYS A 314 -23.02 -2.84 2.61
C LYS A 314 -21.82 -3.37 1.84
N THR A 315 -21.07 -2.49 1.16
CA THR A 315 -19.86 -2.89 0.42
C THR A 315 -18.70 -3.18 1.38
N ILE A 316 -18.46 -2.33 2.39
CA ILE A 316 -17.39 -2.49 3.38
C ILE A 316 -17.54 -3.79 4.19
N LYS A 317 -18.77 -4.22 4.50
CA LYS A 317 -19.02 -5.44 5.28
C LYS A 317 -18.86 -6.73 4.46
N LYS A 318 -18.75 -6.64 3.13
CA LYS A 318 -18.59 -7.82 2.28
C LYS A 318 -17.12 -8.21 2.12
N ASN A 319 -16.84 -9.50 2.22
CA ASN A 319 -15.54 -10.08 1.89
C ASN A 319 -15.43 -10.33 0.37
N THR A 320 -15.46 -9.26 -0.42
CA THR A 320 -15.25 -9.27 -1.87
C THR A 320 -14.09 -8.36 -2.22
N ALA A 321 -13.50 -8.51 -3.42
CA ALA A 321 -12.45 -7.62 -3.91
C ALA A 321 -12.88 -6.14 -3.85
N GLU A 322 -14.15 -5.85 -4.14
CA GLU A 322 -14.73 -4.50 -4.06
C GLU A 322 -14.73 -3.96 -2.63
N GLY A 323 -15.14 -4.80 -1.67
CA GLY A 323 -15.10 -4.48 -0.25
C GLY A 323 -13.67 -4.19 0.21
N THR A 324 -12.72 -5.06 -0.12
CA THR A 324 -11.29 -4.89 0.22
C THR A 324 -10.73 -3.61 -0.39
N ALA A 325 -11.00 -3.35 -1.67
CA ALA A 325 -10.55 -2.14 -2.36
C ALA A 325 -11.13 -0.87 -1.74
N LEU A 326 -12.42 -0.87 -1.37
CA LEU A 326 -13.07 0.26 -0.72
C LEU A 326 -12.51 0.51 0.69
N ARG A 327 -12.32 -0.56 1.49
CA ARG A 327 -11.70 -0.46 2.82
C ARG A 327 -10.31 0.15 2.74
N GLU A 328 -9.48 -0.36 1.83
CA GLU A 328 -8.13 0.17 1.59
C GLU A 328 -8.16 1.64 1.14
N PHE A 329 -9.07 2.01 0.24
CA PHE A 329 -9.23 3.41 -0.20
C PHE A 329 -9.56 4.33 0.99
N LEU A 330 -10.60 4.01 1.76
CA LEU A 330 -11.08 4.87 2.86
C LEU A 330 -10.03 5.05 3.95
N VAL A 331 -9.35 3.97 4.35
CA VAL A 331 -8.34 4.02 5.40
C VAL A 331 -7.12 4.84 4.99
N GLU A 332 -6.62 4.67 3.77
CA GLU A 332 -5.46 5.43 3.30
C GLU A 332 -5.84 6.90 2.97
N PHE A 333 -7.03 7.14 2.41
CA PHE A 333 -7.56 8.48 2.19
C PHE A 333 -7.67 9.25 3.51
N GLU A 334 -8.24 8.64 4.55
CA GLU A 334 -8.35 9.29 5.85
C GLU A 334 -6.99 9.46 6.53
N SER A 335 -6.07 8.52 6.37
CA SER A 335 -4.68 8.67 6.83
C SER A 335 -4.01 9.91 6.22
N ILE A 336 -4.25 10.21 4.93
CA ILE A 336 -3.76 11.43 4.26
C ILE A 336 -4.40 12.68 4.87
N ASN A 337 -5.72 12.66 5.07
CA ASN A 337 -6.45 13.79 5.65
C ASN A 337 -6.01 14.09 7.09
N GLN A 338 -5.87 13.07 7.94
CA GLN A 338 -5.42 13.22 9.33
C GLN A 338 -3.97 13.73 9.40
N TYR A 339 -3.10 13.23 8.53
CA TYR A 339 -1.74 13.75 8.38
C TYR A 339 -1.71 15.27 8.09
N LEU A 340 -2.63 15.75 7.24
CA LEU A 340 -2.73 17.17 6.92
C LEU A 340 -3.31 18.00 8.06
N LEU A 341 -4.39 17.50 8.68
CA LEU A 341 -5.06 18.15 9.79
C LEU A 341 -4.10 18.38 10.96
N ALA A 342 -3.27 17.37 11.28
CA ALA A 342 -2.24 17.47 12.30
C ALA A 342 -1.24 18.62 12.06
N LYS A 343 -1.01 19.00 10.79
CA LYS A 343 -0.11 20.10 10.42
C LYS A 343 -0.83 21.44 10.21
N ASN A 344 -2.16 21.44 10.05
CA ASN A 344 -2.94 22.61 9.66
C ASN A 344 -4.31 22.63 10.35
N LYS A 345 -4.36 22.74 11.68
CA LYS A 345 -5.63 22.62 12.44
C LYS A 345 -6.78 23.52 11.95
N HIS A 346 -6.49 24.66 11.34
CA HIS A 346 -7.50 25.61 10.81
C HIS A 346 -8.26 25.09 9.57
N ILE A 347 -7.85 23.98 8.97
CA ILE A 347 -8.43 23.46 7.72
C ILE A 347 -9.49 22.37 7.95
N ALA A 348 -9.85 22.09 9.20
CA ALA A 348 -10.77 21.01 9.57
C ALA A 348 -12.06 21.03 8.75
N GLN A 349 -12.80 22.15 8.76
CA GLN A 349 -14.07 22.26 8.05
C GLN A 349 -13.91 22.12 6.51
N PRO A 350 -12.99 22.84 5.84
CA PRO A 350 -12.74 22.60 4.42
C PRO A 350 -12.37 21.15 4.08
N LEU A 351 -11.65 20.47 4.97
CA LEU A 351 -11.26 19.08 4.78
C LEU A 351 -12.45 18.13 4.93
N ASP A 352 -13.36 18.42 5.85
CA ASP A 352 -14.61 17.67 6.00
C ASP A 352 -15.51 17.80 4.75
N ASP A 353 -15.56 18.99 4.14
CA ASP A 353 -16.28 19.20 2.87
C ASP A 353 -15.67 18.33 1.73
N VAL A 354 -14.34 18.20 1.68
CA VAL A 354 -13.65 17.29 0.74
C VAL A 354 -14.01 15.84 1.02
N LYS A 355 -13.95 15.40 2.28
CA LYS A 355 -14.30 14.02 2.67
C LYS A 355 -15.73 13.68 2.25
N LEU A 356 -16.67 14.57 2.55
CA LEU A 356 -18.07 14.40 2.18
C LEU A 356 -18.24 14.21 0.67
N ALA A 357 -17.67 15.10 -0.14
CA ALA A 357 -17.77 15.03 -1.60
C ALA A 357 -17.13 13.75 -2.17
N VAL A 358 -15.97 13.34 -1.65
CA VAL A 358 -15.31 12.10 -2.07
C VAL A 358 -16.11 10.86 -1.68
N HIS A 359 -16.70 10.81 -0.47
CA HIS A 359 -17.56 9.71 -0.06
C HIS A 359 -18.81 9.59 -0.93
N GLN A 360 -19.43 10.71 -1.33
CA GLN A 360 -20.56 10.72 -2.28
C GLN A 360 -20.17 10.18 -3.66
N LEU A 361 -18.99 10.56 -4.18
CA LEU A 361 -18.47 10.01 -5.42
C LEU A 361 -18.27 8.48 -5.32
N LEU A 362 -17.66 8.00 -4.23
CA LEU A 362 -17.48 6.56 -4.01
C LEU A 362 -18.80 5.81 -3.89
N ALA A 363 -19.82 6.41 -3.26
CA ALA A 363 -21.14 5.80 -3.12
C ALA A 363 -21.81 5.58 -4.49
N SER A 364 -21.61 6.47 -5.46
CA SER A 364 -22.14 6.32 -6.82
C SER A 364 -21.27 5.46 -7.74
N TYR A 365 -19.99 5.30 -7.42
CA TYR A 365 -19.01 4.65 -8.29
C TYR A 365 -19.16 3.11 -8.36
N PRO A 366 -19.20 2.50 -9.56
CA PRO A 366 -19.40 1.06 -9.74
C PRO A 366 -18.09 0.26 -9.63
N ILE A 367 -17.48 0.19 -8.44
CA ILE A 367 -16.14 -0.41 -8.19
C ILE A 367 -15.87 -1.72 -8.96
N GLY A 368 -16.77 -2.71 -8.91
CA GLY A 368 -16.57 -4.02 -9.53
C GLY A 368 -16.58 -4.06 -11.05
N ARG A 369 -17.20 -3.08 -11.70
CA ARG A 369 -17.44 -3.05 -13.14
C ARG A 369 -17.07 -1.71 -13.78
N ALA A 370 -16.24 -0.93 -13.10
CA ALA A 370 -15.89 0.40 -13.55
C ALA A 370 -15.08 0.34 -14.84
N THR A 371 -15.57 1.03 -15.87
CA THR A 371 -14.84 1.18 -17.13
C THR A 371 -13.58 2.04 -16.92
N HIS A 372 -12.66 2.02 -17.88
CA HIS A 372 -11.47 2.87 -17.81
C HIS A 372 -11.84 4.35 -17.69
N LEU A 373 -12.82 4.79 -18.48
CA LEU A 373 -13.33 6.17 -18.44
C LEU A 373 -13.91 6.54 -17.07
N GLN A 374 -14.69 5.64 -16.46
CA GLN A 374 -15.23 5.88 -15.11
C GLN A 374 -14.11 6.02 -14.06
N LYS A 375 -13.05 5.20 -14.16
CA LYS A 375 -11.86 5.31 -13.30
C LYS A 375 -11.19 6.68 -13.45
N GLU A 376 -10.91 7.12 -14.68
CA GLU A 376 -10.29 8.42 -14.94
C GLU A 376 -11.16 9.59 -14.46
N ASN A 377 -12.46 9.52 -14.70
CA ASN A 377 -13.40 10.55 -14.28
C ASN A 377 -13.44 10.69 -12.76
N LEU A 378 -13.45 9.57 -12.03
CA LEU A 378 -13.39 9.59 -10.56
C LEU A 378 -12.08 10.23 -10.07
N GLN A 379 -10.93 9.87 -10.65
CA GLN A 379 -9.64 10.48 -10.28
C GLN A 379 -9.62 11.99 -10.53
N LYS A 380 -10.09 12.44 -11.71
CA LYS A 380 -10.20 13.86 -12.07
C LYS A 380 -11.15 14.60 -11.14
N ALA A 381 -12.29 14.00 -10.79
CA ALA A 381 -13.27 14.59 -9.89
C ALA A 381 -12.69 14.79 -8.48
N ILE A 382 -11.99 13.79 -7.92
CA ILE A 382 -11.34 13.91 -6.60
C ILE A 382 -10.29 15.03 -6.62
N LEU A 383 -9.44 15.09 -7.64
CA LEU A 383 -8.42 16.15 -7.76
C LEU A 383 -9.06 17.54 -7.97
N SER A 384 -10.17 17.61 -8.70
CA SER A 384 -10.94 18.84 -8.89
C SER A 384 -11.54 19.33 -7.57
N ILE A 385 -12.13 18.44 -6.76
CA ILE A 385 -12.65 18.76 -5.42
C ILE A 385 -11.55 19.32 -4.53
N LEU A 386 -10.36 18.70 -4.51
CA LEU A 386 -9.23 19.25 -3.76
C LEU A 386 -8.87 20.66 -4.24
N GLN A 387 -8.84 20.87 -5.55
CA GLN A 387 -8.49 22.16 -6.14
C GLN A 387 -9.52 23.24 -5.82
N THR A 388 -10.82 22.97 -5.95
CA THR A 388 -11.87 23.97 -5.75
C THR A 388 -12.15 24.22 -4.27
N THR A 389 -11.97 23.22 -3.40
CA THR A 389 -12.29 23.34 -1.98
C THR A 389 -11.11 23.82 -1.13
N LEU A 390 -9.86 23.42 -1.45
CA LEU A 390 -8.71 23.66 -0.56
C LEU A 390 -7.65 24.62 -1.09
N LYS A 391 -7.45 24.76 -2.41
CA LYS A 391 -6.29 25.47 -2.99
C LYS A 391 -6.08 26.87 -2.42
N ASP A 392 -7.15 27.64 -2.31
CA ASP A 392 -7.08 29.04 -1.85
C ASP A 392 -7.33 29.17 -0.34
N LYS A 393 -7.62 28.05 0.35
CA LYS A 393 -7.88 28.02 1.81
C LYS A 393 -6.67 27.58 2.63
N ILE A 394 -5.61 27.06 2.00
CA ILE A 394 -4.40 26.58 2.68
C ILE A 394 -3.15 27.12 1.98
N PRO A 395 -1.99 27.20 2.66
CA PRO A 395 -0.77 27.68 2.03
C PRO A 395 -0.41 26.89 0.77
N ASN A 396 -0.01 27.56 -0.32
CA ASN A 396 0.33 26.93 -1.61
C ASN A 396 1.27 25.72 -1.47
N LYS A 397 2.28 25.79 -0.60
CA LYS A 397 3.20 24.68 -0.35
C LYS A 397 2.51 23.45 0.26
N ALA A 398 1.57 23.68 1.19
CA ALA A 398 0.78 22.60 1.80
C ALA A 398 -0.18 22.00 0.78
N TYR A 399 -0.85 22.83 -0.02
CA TYR A 399 -1.70 22.38 -1.12
C TYR A 399 -0.93 21.56 -2.16
N SER A 400 0.21 22.05 -2.65
CA SER A 400 1.04 21.30 -3.60
C SER A 400 1.50 19.96 -3.03
N THR A 401 1.82 19.90 -1.73
CA THR A 401 2.16 18.64 -1.06
C THR A 401 0.96 17.69 -1.04
N LEU A 402 -0.22 18.16 -0.66
CA LEU A 402 -1.46 17.35 -0.67
C LEU A 402 -1.79 16.85 -2.07
N LYS A 403 -1.79 17.74 -3.05
CA LYS A 403 -2.10 17.39 -4.44
C LYS A 403 -1.19 16.26 -4.93
N ASN A 404 0.13 16.39 -4.71
CA ASN A 404 1.07 15.35 -5.10
C ASN A 404 0.82 14.02 -4.37
N LEU A 405 0.50 14.07 -3.08
CA LEU A 405 0.17 12.86 -2.30
C LEU A 405 -1.10 12.19 -2.79
N MET A 406 -2.13 12.98 -3.11
CA MET A 406 -3.39 12.45 -3.65
C MET A 406 -3.20 11.89 -5.05
N GLU A 407 -2.42 12.55 -5.91
CA GLU A 407 -2.07 12.04 -7.24
C GLU A 407 -1.35 10.68 -7.15
N ASP A 408 -0.35 10.56 -6.26
CA ASP A 408 0.36 9.30 -6.02
C ASP A 408 -0.56 8.20 -5.46
N PHE A 409 -1.44 8.57 -4.52
CA PHE A 409 -2.45 7.68 -3.94
C PHE A 409 -3.41 7.17 -5.03
N LEU A 410 -4.06 8.08 -5.76
CA LEU A 410 -5.06 7.73 -6.78
C LEU A 410 -4.47 6.91 -7.93
N LYS A 411 -3.24 7.20 -8.33
CA LYS A 411 -2.52 6.48 -9.41
C LYS A 411 -2.44 4.97 -9.16
N THR A 412 -2.22 4.56 -7.91
CA THR A 412 -1.94 3.15 -7.57
C THR A 412 -3.01 2.52 -6.68
N ASN A 413 -4.05 3.27 -6.30
CA ASN A 413 -5.08 2.75 -5.41
C ASN A 413 -5.87 1.60 -6.05
N ILE A 414 -6.16 0.59 -5.24
CA ILE A 414 -6.79 -0.67 -5.62
C ILE A 414 -8.22 -0.48 -6.12
N VAL A 415 -8.92 0.59 -5.73
CA VAL A 415 -10.26 0.90 -6.27
C VAL A 415 -10.25 1.09 -7.80
N PHE A 416 -9.09 1.41 -8.38
CA PHE A 416 -8.89 1.52 -9.82
C PHE A 416 -8.27 0.25 -10.45
N HIS A 417 -7.74 -0.65 -9.62
CA HIS A 417 -6.99 -1.86 -9.99
C HIS A 417 -7.46 -3.04 -9.13
N LEU A 418 -8.73 -3.40 -9.28
CA LEU A 418 -9.45 -4.30 -8.37
C LEU A 418 -8.79 -5.68 -8.23
N ASP A 419 -8.09 -6.14 -9.26
CA ASP A 419 -7.34 -7.39 -9.26
C ASP A 419 -6.16 -7.40 -8.26
N LEU A 420 -5.72 -6.23 -7.77
CA LEU A 420 -4.72 -6.11 -6.71
C LEU A 420 -5.29 -6.34 -5.30
N ALA A 421 -6.62 -6.41 -5.13
CA ALA A 421 -7.23 -6.66 -3.83
C ALA A 421 -6.75 -7.98 -3.20
N LYS A 422 -6.37 -8.97 -4.03
CA LYS A 422 -5.80 -10.26 -3.58
C LYS A 422 -4.48 -10.13 -2.81
N TYR A 423 -3.76 -9.02 -2.97
CA TYR A 423 -2.49 -8.76 -2.28
C TYR A 423 -2.65 -7.92 -1.01
N ILE A 424 -3.88 -7.58 -0.62
CA ILE A 424 -4.14 -6.88 0.63
C ILE A 424 -4.32 -7.90 1.74
N ASP A 425 -3.42 -7.82 2.72
CA ASP A 425 -3.57 -8.53 3.99
C ASP A 425 -4.66 -7.86 4.83
N GLU A 426 -5.73 -8.61 5.10
CA GLU A 426 -6.79 -8.30 6.08
C GLU A 426 -6.97 -9.45 7.08
N SER A 427 -5.94 -10.27 7.28
CA SER A 427 -5.96 -11.40 8.21
C SER A 427 -6.04 -10.96 9.68
N GLU A 428 -5.63 -9.73 9.98
CA GLU A 428 -5.71 -9.18 11.32
C GLU A 428 -7.17 -8.86 11.70
N THR A 429 -7.65 -9.50 12.78
CA THR A 429 -9.00 -9.34 13.35
C THR A 429 -8.94 -8.74 14.75
N PHE A 430 -10.08 -8.27 15.26
CA PHE A 430 -10.16 -7.69 16.61
C PHE A 430 -9.82 -8.69 17.72
N GLN A 431 -10.09 -9.99 17.53
CA GLN A 431 -9.71 -11.05 18.47
C GLN A 431 -8.34 -11.69 18.18
N ALA A 432 -7.68 -11.35 17.07
CA ALA A 432 -6.40 -11.94 16.74
C ALA A 432 -5.37 -11.60 17.83
N GLY A 433 -4.82 -12.64 18.46
CA GLY A 433 -3.61 -12.52 19.26
C GLY A 433 -2.36 -12.47 18.37
N PRO A 434 -1.20 -12.21 18.95
CA PRO A 434 0.05 -12.19 18.21
C PRO A 434 0.33 -13.53 17.53
N THR A 435 0.25 -13.56 16.19
CA THR A 435 0.62 -14.74 15.40
C THR A 435 2.14 -14.93 15.41
N PRO A 436 2.65 -16.09 15.85
CA PRO A 436 4.06 -16.43 15.71
C PRO A 436 4.45 -16.55 14.24
N VAL A 437 5.70 -16.21 13.95
CA VAL A 437 6.31 -16.41 12.64
C VAL A 437 6.52 -17.92 12.42
N SER A 438 5.86 -18.50 11.41
CA SER A 438 5.96 -19.93 11.11
C SER A 438 7.19 -20.33 10.28
N ASP A 439 7.80 -19.42 9.52
CA ASP A 439 8.97 -19.74 8.67
C ASP A 439 9.89 -18.54 8.37
N PRO A 440 11.09 -18.47 9.00
CA PRO A 440 12.11 -17.45 8.77
C PRO A 440 12.58 -17.29 7.31
N GLU A 441 12.46 -18.33 6.47
CA GLU A 441 12.97 -18.31 5.08
C GLU A 441 12.11 -17.45 4.14
N GLN A 442 10.85 -17.19 4.50
CA GLN A 442 9.95 -16.35 3.70
C GLN A 442 10.25 -14.83 3.77
N TYR A 443 11.15 -14.41 4.66
CA TYR A 443 11.39 -12.99 4.99
C TYR A 443 12.54 -12.35 4.20
N PHE A 444 13.50 -13.16 3.76
CA PHE A 444 14.60 -12.78 2.88
C PHE A 444 14.56 -13.62 1.61
N VAL A 445 13.42 -13.63 0.92
CA VAL A 445 13.39 -14.13 -0.44
C VAL A 445 14.22 -13.17 -1.29
N ASP A 446 15.40 -13.60 -1.71
CA ASP A 446 16.12 -12.88 -2.76
C ASP A 446 15.19 -12.85 -3.96
N ILE A 447 14.89 -11.66 -4.47
CA ILE A 447 13.99 -11.54 -5.62
C ILE A 447 14.54 -12.31 -6.85
N ALA A 448 15.85 -12.58 -6.87
CA ALA A 448 16.49 -13.43 -7.87
C ALA A 448 16.16 -14.94 -7.71
N SER A 449 15.76 -15.40 -6.53
CA SER A 449 15.43 -16.82 -6.26
C SER A 449 13.96 -17.15 -6.46
N ILE A 450 13.11 -16.16 -6.74
CA ILE A 450 11.68 -16.37 -7.04
C ILE A 450 11.54 -17.11 -8.36
N LYS A 451 10.81 -18.23 -8.33
CA LYS A 451 10.60 -19.14 -9.47
C LYS A 451 9.19 -19.10 -10.07
N ASP A 452 8.35 -18.20 -9.56
CA ASP A 452 6.94 -18.11 -9.92
C ASP A 452 6.51 -16.66 -10.14
N ALA A 453 5.66 -16.43 -11.15
CA ALA A 453 5.23 -15.09 -11.57
C ALA A 453 4.27 -14.43 -10.56
N ASP A 454 3.37 -15.21 -9.95
CA ASP A 454 2.39 -14.69 -8.99
C ASP A 454 3.10 -14.27 -7.69
N ASN A 455 4.04 -15.09 -7.21
CA ASN A 455 4.90 -14.73 -6.08
C ASN A 455 5.73 -13.48 -6.40
N LEU A 456 6.33 -13.38 -7.60
CA LEU A 456 7.06 -12.17 -7.99
C LEU A 456 6.15 -10.93 -7.99
N ALA A 457 4.93 -11.04 -8.52
CA ALA A 457 3.96 -9.93 -8.57
C ALA A 457 3.56 -9.48 -7.15
N GLU A 458 3.26 -10.40 -6.24
CA GLU A 458 2.99 -10.12 -4.83
C GLU A 458 4.17 -9.40 -4.16
N ARG A 459 5.40 -9.89 -4.35
CA ARG A 459 6.60 -9.23 -3.80
C ARG A 459 6.79 -7.83 -4.38
N LEU A 460 6.59 -7.64 -5.69
CA LEU A 460 6.68 -6.33 -6.34
C LEU A 460 5.62 -5.36 -5.82
N TYR A 461 4.41 -5.85 -5.53
CA TYR A 461 3.33 -5.05 -4.96
C TYR A 461 3.73 -4.44 -3.61
N HIS A 462 4.31 -5.22 -2.69
CA HIS A 462 4.76 -4.73 -1.38
C HIS A 462 6.06 -3.90 -1.43
N MET A 463 6.82 -3.98 -2.52
CA MET A 463 8.03 -3.17 -2.71
C MET A 463 7.71 -1.69 -3.02
N SER A 464 8.63 -0.77 -2.72
CA SER A 464 8.52 0.59 -3.30
C SER A 464 8.99 0.60 -4.74
N GLU A 465 8.49 1.56 -5.50
CA GLU A 465 8.99 1.90 -6.84
C GLU A 465 10.52 1.98 -6.92
N ARG A 466 11.18 2.75 -6.03
CA ARG A 466 12.65 2.80 -5.96
C ARG A 466 13.30 1.43 -5.73
N SER A 467 12.68 0.58 -4.92
CA SER A 467 13.19 -0.78 -4.68
C SER A 467 12.98 -1.67 -5.89
N ARG A 468 11.83 -1.56 -6.58
CA ARG A 468 11.55 -2.31 -7.81
C ARG A 468 12.53 -1.96 -8.91
N ALA A 469 12.73 -0.66 -9.17
CA ALA A 469 13.67 -0.16 -10.16
C ALA A 469 15.12 -0.59 -9.86
N ARG A 470 15.57 -0.48 -8.61
CA ARG A 470 16.93 -0.88 -8.22
C ARG A 470 17.19 -2.37 -8.34
N ASN A 471 16.19 -3.21 -8.07
CA ASN A 471 16.34 -4.66 -8.12
C ASN A 471 16.00 -5.26 -9.50
N TYR A 472 15.58 -4.46 -10.47
CA TYR A 472 15.21 -4.96 -11.80
C TYR A 472 16.30 -5.83 -12.43
N GLU A 473 17.58 -5.43 -12.33
CA GLU A 473 18.68 -6.21 -12.92
C GLU A 473 18.84 -7.61 -12.28
N LYS A 474 18.24 -7.87 -11.11
CA LYS A 474 18.28 -9.18 -10.44
C LYS A 474 17.25 -10.18 -10.97
N TYR A 475 16.06 -9.71 -11.35
CA TYR A 475 14.95 -10.58 -11.79
C TYR A 475 14.58 -10.39 -13.26
N GLY A 476 14.88 -9.23 -13.83
CA GLY A 476 14.61 -8.86 -15.22
C GLY A 476 15.09 -9.89 -16.26
N PRO A 477 16.32 -10.42 -16.16
CA PRO A 477 16.81 -11.44 -17.08
C PRO A 477 16.01 -12.75 -17.07
N ASN A 478 15.36 -13.08 -15.95
CA ASN A 478 14.60 -14.32 -15.78
C ASN A 478 13.11 -14.16 -16.12
N LEU A 479 12.63 -12.95 -16.46
CA LEU A 479 11.19 -12.74 -16.68
C LEU A 479 10.62 -13.64 -17.79
N SER A 480 11.38 -13.93 -18.85
CA SER A 480 10.89 -14.77 -19.95
C SER A 480 10.74 -16.25 -19.62
N THR A 481 11.35 -16.72 -18.52
CA THR A 481 11.16 -18.09 -18.04
C THR A 481 10.04 -18.19 -16.99
N LEU A 482 9.71 -17.07 -16.34
CA LEU A 482 8.70 -16.99 -15.30
C LEU A 482 7.29 -16.73 -15.85
N ILE A 483 7.19 -15.80 -16.80
CA ILE A 483 5.91 -15.31 -17.33
C ILE A 483 5.42 -16.25 -18.43
N LYS A 484 4.19 -16.76 -18.27
CA LYS A 484 3.58 -17.75 -19.18
C LYS A 484 2.47 -17.18 -20.04
N ASP A 485 1.83 -16.10 -19.60
CA ASP A 485 0.68 -15.50 -20.27
C ASP A 485 0.65 -13.96 -20.13
N GLU A 486 -0.28 -13.33 -20.85
CA GLU A 486 -0.49 -11.89 -20.88
C GLU A 486 -0.95 -11.30 -19.54
N LYS A 487 -1.67 -12.08 -18.73
CA LYS A 487 -2.16 -11.62 -17.42
C LYS A 487 -1.02 -11.50 -16.44
N GLN A 488 -0.14 -12.51 -16.39
CA GLN A 488 1.10 -12.50 -15.62
C GLN A 488 2.05 -11.40 -16.10
N LEU A 489 2.13 -11.19 -17.41
CA LEU A 489 2.90 -10.07 -17.97
C LEU A 489 2.38 -8.74 -17.43
N GLY A 490 1.07 -8.48 -17.51
CA GLY A 490 0.45 -7.27 -16.97
C GLY A 490 0.59 -7.13 -15.45
N ASP A 491 0.54 -8.23 -14.70
CA ASP A 491 0.74 -8.24 -13.23
C ASP A 491 2.17 -7.84 -12.85
N ILE A 492 3.17 -8.18 -13.65
CA ILE A 492 4.56 -7.80 -13.39
C ILE A 492 4.90 -6.41 -13.93
N ILE A 493 4.60 -6.12 -15.20
CA ILE A 493 5.11 -4.90 -15.85
C ILE A 493 4.45 -3.63 -15.34
N ARG A 494 3.24 -3.70 -14.77
CA ARG A 494 2.59 -2.54 -14.12
C ARG A 494 3.42 -1.97 -12.96
N PHE A 495 4.28 -2.79 -12.35
CA PHE A 495 5.16 -2.38 -11.27
C PHE A 495 6.52 -1.86 -11.72
N LEU A 496 6.81 -1.94 -13.03
CA LEU A 496 8.07 -1.51 -13.62
C LEU A 496 8.03 -0.04 -14.06
N PRO A 497 9.14 0.69 -13.95
CA PRO A 497 9.26 2.00 -14.57
C PRO A 497 9.29 1.86 -16.11
N PRO A 498 8.89 2.92 -16.85
CA PRO A 498 8.71 2.85 -18.31
C PRO A 498 9.92 2.33 -19.10
N ASP A 499 11.15 2.76 -18.73
CA ASP A 499 12.38 2.31 -19.39
C ASP A 499 12.61 0.79 -19.26
N LYS A 500 12.17 0.21 -18.14
CA LYS A 500 12.28 -1.24 -17.89
C LYS A 500 11.17 -2.03 -18.59
N ILE A 501 9.99 -1.45 -18.78
CA ILE A 501 8.95 -2.03 -19.65
C ILE A 501 9.48 -2.18 -21.07
N ALA A 502 10.05 -1.11 -21.64
CA ALA A 502 10.62 -1.14 -22.98
C ALA A 502 11.73 -2.20 -23.13
N ARG A 503 12.57 -2.36 -22.10
CA ARG A 503 13.60 -3.42 -22.09
C ARG A 503 13.01 -4.82 -21.98
N THR A 504 11.97 -5.01 -21.17
CA THR A 504 11.30 -6.31 -20.98
C THR A 504 10.66 -6.78 -22.30
N LEU A 505 9.99 -5.89 -23.02
CA LEU A 505 9.31 -6.19 -24.28
C LEU A 505 10.24 -6.37 -25.49
N LYS A 506 11.56 -6.14 -25.34
CA LYS A 506 12.56 -6.52 -26.35
C LYS A 506 12.84 -8.02 -26.37
N ASN A 507 12.51 -8.74 -25.29
CA ASN A 507 12.67 -10.19 -25.26
C ASN A 507 11.63 -10.84 -26.19
N PRO A 508 12.04 -11.65 -27.19
CA PRO A 508 11.11 -12.25 -28.14
C PRO A 508 10.04 -13.15 -27.50
N GLN A 509 10.38 -13.93 -26.48
CA GLN A 509 9.43 -14.82 -25.79
C GLN A 509 8.35 -14.02 -25.07
N ILE A 510 8.73 -12.93 -24.39
CA ILE A 510 7.77 -12.02 -23.77
C ILE A 510 6.92 -11.32 -24.83
N LYS A 511 7.55 -10.86 -25.93
CA LYS A 511 6.83 -10.16 -26.99
C LYS A 511 5.79 -11.05 -27.67
N GLN A 512 6.04 -12.35 -27.77
CA GLN A 512 5.09 -13.34 -28.30
C GLN A 512 3.81 -13.49 -27.46
N LEU A 513 3.83 -13.09 -26.18
CA LEU A 513 2.62 -13.05 -25.35
C LEU A 513 1.65 -11.93 -25.77
N LEU A 514 2.08 -11.00 -26.61
CA LEU A 514 1.28 -9.91 -27.17
C LEU A 514 0.99 -10.17 -28.67
N ASN A 515 0.54 -11.38 -28.99
CA ASN A 515 0.32 -11.84 -30.38
C ASN A 515 -1.04 -11.46 -30.98
N ASN A 516 -1.97 -10.94 -30.17
CA ASN A 516 -3.28 -10.45 -30.62
C ASN A 516 -3.72 -9.20 -29.84
N ILE A 517 -4.80 -8.55 -30.29
CA ILE A 517 -5.28 -7.30 -29.67
C ILE A 517 -5.84 -7.52 -28.27
N ASP A 518 -6.49 -8.65 -27.99
CA ASP A 518 -7.01 -8.93 -26.64
C ASP A 518 -5.90 -9.03 -25.59
N ALA A 519 -4.75 -9.63 -25.96
CA ALA A 519 -3.59 -9.71 -25.09
C ALA A 519 -2.99 -8.32 -24.83
N ILE A 520 -2.93 -7.47 -25.86
CA ILE A 520 -2.51 -6.08 -25.71
C ILE A 520 -3.48 -5.32 -24.79
N ASN A 521 -4.80 -5.43 -25.00
CA ASN A 521 -5.81 -4.78 -24.18
C ASN A 521 -5.78 -5.25 -22.72
N THR A 522 -5.60 -6.56 -22.50
CA THR A 522 -5.43 -7.14 -21.16
C THR A 522 -4.26 -6.52 -20.42
N VAL A 523 -3.11 -6.38 -21.08
CA VAL A 523 -1.93 -5.74 -20.49
C VAL A 523 -2.16 -4.25 -20.27
N MET A 524 -2.68 -3.52 -21.27
CA MET A 524 -2.92 -2.08 -21.18
C MET A 524 -3.87 -1.69 -20.04
N GLY A 525 -4.93 -2.49 -19.83
CA GLY A 525 -5.91 -2.31 -18.76
C GLY A 525 -5.35 -2.46 -17.36
N LYS A 526 -4.22 -3.17 -17.21
CA LYS A 526 -3.52 -3.42 -15.93
C LYS A 526 -2.52 -2.33 -15.53
N LEU A 527 -2.10 -1.48 -16.47
CA LEU A 527 -1.04 -0.49 -16.23
C LEU A 527 -1.55 0.73 -15.45
N PHE A 528 -0.68 1.29 -14.63
CA PHE A 528 -1.01 2.43 -13.76
C PHE A 528 -0.96 3.78 -14.49
N THR A 529 -0.13 3.91 -15.53
CA THR A 529 0.11 5.23 -16.16
C THR A 529 0.07 5.21 -17.68
N ALA A 530 -0.23 6.37 -18.25
CA ALA A 530 -0.14 6.63 -19.68
C ALA A 530 1.28 6.39 -20.24
N GLU A 531 2.33 6.71 -19.48
CA GLU A 531 3.71 6.49 -19.93
C GLU A 531 4.05 4.98 -20.00
N GLN A 532 3.54 4.16 -19.07
CA GLN A 532 3.68 2.70 -19.18
C GLN A 532 2.97 2.16 -20.43
N ARG A 533 1.73 2.60 -20.67
CA ARG A 533 0.94 2.22 -21.86
C ARG A 533 1.60 2.63 -23.16
N LYS A 534 2.20 3.82 -23.20
CA LYS A 534 3.00 4.28 -24.35
C LYS A 534 4.15 3.33 -24.67
N GLN A 535 4.86 2.80 -23.67
CA GLN A 535 5.97 1.87 -23.90
C GLN A 535 5.49 0.52 -24.45
N VAL A 536 4.34 0.03 -23.98
CA VAL A 536 3.70 -1.16 -24.57
C VAL A 536 3.33 -0.89 -26.02
N PHE A 537 2.60 0.20 -26.30
CA PHE A 537 2.18 0.56 -27.66
C PHE A 537 3.36 0.65 -28.63
N VAL A 538 4.42 1.39 -28.27
CA VAL A 538 5.61 1.54 -29.13
C VAL A 538 6.28 0.19 -29.45
N SER A 539 6.17 -0.79 -28.54
CA SER A 539 6.78 -2.11 -28.71
C SER A 539 5.99 -3.03 -29.66
N VAL A 540 4.68 -2.78 -29.83
CA VAL A 540 3.77 -3.64 -30.61
C VAL A 540 3.16 -2.95 -31.84
N LYS A 541 3.26 -1.63 -31.98
CA LYS A 541 2.55 -0.88 -33.05
C LYS A 541 2.79 -1.38 -34.47
N GLU A 542 4.00 -1.86 -34.78
CA GLU A 542 4.35 -2.34 -36.13
C GLU A 542 3.70 -3.70 -36.48
N VAL A 543 3.29 -4.48 -35.47
CA VAL A 543 2.66 -5.80 -35.70
C VAL A 543 1.13 -5.74 -35.64
N ILE A 544 0.56 -4.68 -35.08
CA ILE A 544 -0.89 -4.47 -35.01
C ILE A 544 -1.57 -4.60 -36.38
N PRO A 545 -1.06 -4.00 -37.48
CA PRO A 545 -1.73 -4.09 -38.79
C PRO A 545 -1.82 -5.49 -39.38
N SER A 546 -1.06 -6.45 -38.84
CA SER A 546 -1.09 -7.86 -39.24
C SER A 546 -1.96 -8.74 -38.34
N MET A 547 -2.53 -8.19 -37.26
CA MET A 547 -3.41 -8.92 -36.35
C MET A 547 -4.86 -8.88 -36.86
N GLU A 548 -5.61 -9.93 -36.58
CA GLU A 548 -7.07 -9.95 -36.73
C GLU A 548 -7.71 -9.33 -35.48
N PHE A 549 -8.64 -8.40 -35.69
CA PHE A 549 -9.41 -7.76 -34.62
C PHE A 549 -10.67 -7.08 -35.16
N ASN A 550 -11.61 -6.80 -34.27
CA ASN A 550 -12.85 -6.07 -34.54
C ASN A 550 -12.80 -4.61 -34.04
N PHE A 551 -13.85 -3.84 -34.32
CA PHE A 551 -13.95 -2.44 -33.92
C PHE A 551 -14.00 -2.23 -32.40
N GLU A 552 -14.62 -3.14 -31.66
CA GLU A 552 -14.66 -3.05 -30.19
C GLU A 552 -13.26 -3.19 -29.61
N GLN A 553 -12.48 -4.18 -30.05
CA GLN A 553 -11.10 -4.40 -29.65
C GLN A 553 -10.20 -3.21 -29.99
N LEU A 554 -10.38 -2.60 -31.17
CA LEU A 554 -9.68 -1.38 -31.56
C LEU A 554 -10.05 -0.21 -30.65
N GLY A 555 -11.35 0.01 -30.42
CA GLY A 555 -11.83 1.05 -29.49
C GLY A 555 -11.28 0.85 -28.08
N GLN A 556 -11.23 -0.40 -27.61
CA GLN A 556 -10.67 -0.75 -26.32
C GLN A 556 -9.18 -0.41 -26.23
N LEU A 557 -8.41 -0.63 -27.29
CA LEU A 557 -7.00 -0.23 -27.32
C LEU A 557 -6.87 1.30 -27.32
N MET A 558 -7.67 1.96 -28.15
CA MET A 558 -7.64 3.41 -28.33
C MET A 558 -7.97 4.16 -27.04
N GLN A 559 -8.85 3.62 -26.20
CA GLN A 559 -9.21 4.22 -24.91
C GLN A 559 -7.98 4.39 -24.00
N TYR A 560 -6.97 3.53 -24.14
CA TYR A 560 -5.78 3.51 -23.29
C TYR A 560 -4.66 4.44 -23.79
N LEU A 561 -4.77 4.94 -25.02
CA LEU A 561 -3.73 5.71 -25.69
C LEU A 561 -3.97 7.22 -25.57
N SER A 562 -2.87 7.98 -25.55
CA SER A 562 -2.95 9.43 -25.70
C SER A 562 -3.41 9.79 -27.12
N PHE A 563 -3.87 11.03 -27.30
CA PHE A 563 -4.26 11.55 -28.61
C PHE A 563 -3.21 11.28 -29.70
N ASP A 564 -1.94 11.62 -29.47
CA ASP A 564 -0.87 11.39 -30.44
C ASP A 564 -0.67 9.91 -30.79
N LYS A 565 -0.90 9.01 -29.83
CA LYS A 565 -0.74 7.56 -30.04
C LYS A 565 -1.95 6.97 -30.77
N ASN A 566 -3.14 7.47 -30.50
CA ASN A 566 -4.33 7.15 -31.27
C ASN A 566 -4.20 7.59 -32.72
N LYS A 567 -3.66 8.79 -32.98
CA LYS A 567 -3.36 9.24 -34.34
C LYS A 567 -2.41 8.28 -35.06
N GLN A 568 -1.30 7.90 -34.41
CA GLN A 568 -0.36 6.92 -34.98
C GLN A 568 -1.01 5.57 -35.24
N LEU A 569 -1.91 5.10 -34.37
CA LEU A 569 -2.62 3.84 -34.55
C LEU A 569 -3.57 3.90 -35.77
N LEU A 570 -4.34 4.99 -35.90
CA LEU A 570 -5.26 5.20 -37.02
C LEU A 570 -4.53 5.32 -38.37
N GLU A 571 -3.30 5.82 -38.39
CA GLU A 571 -2.45 5.84 -39.60
C GLU A 571 -1.95 4.44 -40.01
N LEU A 572 -1.90 3.50 -39.07
CA LEU A 572 -1.39 2.13 -39.31
C LEU A 572 -2.50 1.12 -39.62
N VAL A 573 -3.71 1.36 -39.11
CA VAL A 573 -4.83 0.42 -39.22
C VAL A 573 -5.71 0.76 -40.42
N SER A 574 -6.09 -0.27 -41.18
CA SER A 574 -7.06 -0.15 -42.28
C SER A 574 -8.40 -0.72 -41.83
N PHE A 575 -9.43 0.14 -41.73
CA PHE A 575 -10.79 -0.27 -41.37
C PHE A 575 -11.37 -1.29 -42.37
N ASP A 576 -10.93 -1.22 -43.63
CA ASP A 576 -11.34 -2.15 -44.70
C ASP A 576 -10.90 -3.61 -44.44
N LYS A 577 -10.00 -3.85 -43.48
CA LYS A 577 -9.48 -5.18 -43.11
C LYS A 577 -10.06 -5.75 -41.81
N ILE A 578 -10.98 -5.02 -41.18
CA ILE A 578 -11.62 -5.42 -39.92
C ILE A 578 -12.83 -6.32 -40.25
N GLU A 579 -12.93 -7.50 -39.63
CA GLU A 579 -13.94 -8.52 -39.97
C GLU A 579 -15.39 -8.02 -39.89
N GLU A 580 -15.66 -7.12 -38.95
CA GLU A 580 -16.96 -6.49 -38.73
C GLU A 580 -16.87 -5.01 -39.10
N ASN A 581 -17.23 -4.65 -40.34
CA ASN A 581 -17.07 -3.29 -40.88
C ASN A 581 -18.40 -2.59 -41.26
N SER A 582 -19.40 -2.64 -40.37
CA SER A 582 -20.70 -1.97 -40.55
C SER A 582 -20.79 -0.64 -39.79
N PRO A 583 -21.79 0.23 -40.08
CA PRO A 583 -22.07 1.40 -39.26
C PRO A 583 -22.36 1.05 -37.79
N THR A 584 -23.00 -0.09 -37.51
CA THR A 584 -23.22 -0.58 -36.13
C THR A 584 -21.90 -0.91 -35.43
N ASP A 585 -20.94 -1.49 -36.14
CA ASP A 585 -19.65 -1.83 -35.55
C ASP A 585 -18.79 -0.59 -35.29
N ALA A 586 -18.92 0.45 -36.12
CA ALA A 586 -18.33 1.75 -35.84
C ALA A 586 -18.84 2.36 -34.52
N ILE A 587 -20.12 2.14 -34.17
CA ILE A 587 -20.65 2.53 -32.85
C ILE A 587 -19.93 1.78 -31.74
N LYS A 588 -19.70 0.46 -31.87
CA LYS A 588 -18.96 -0.33 -30.86
C LYS A 588 -17.56 0.23 -30.60
N LEU A 589 -16.85 0.73 -31.62
CA LEU A 589 -15.57 1.44 -31.43
C LEU A 589 -15.75 2.72 -30.63
N LEU A 590 -16.71 3.55 -31.04
CA LEU A 590 -16.93 4.88 -30.46
C LEU A 590 -17.42 4.81 -29.02
N GLU A 591 -18.18 3.77 -28.65
CA GLU A 591 -18.64 3.52 -27.29
C GLU A 591 -17.51 3.28 -26.28
N GLN A 592 -16.32 2.86 -26.75
CA GLN A 592 -15.14 2.70 -25.90
C GLN A 592 -14.44 4.03 -25.59
N LEU A 593 -14.76 5.10 -26.31
CA LEU A 593 -14.07 6.39 -26.24
C LEU A 593 -14.85 7.41 -25.42
N SER A 594 -14.12 8.25 -24.69
CA SER A 594 -14.72 9.44 -24.08
C SER A 594 -15.17 10.44 -25.14
N LEU A 595 -16.14 11.29 -24.80
CA LEU A 595 -16.57 12.38 -25.68
C LEU A 595 -15.40 13.27 -26.12
N GLN A 596 -14.47 13.55 -25.19
CA GLN A 596 -13.26 14.31 -25.49
C GLN A 596 -12.40 13.59 -26.56
N GLN A 597 -12.20 12.28 -26.44
CA GLN A 597 -11.45 11.50 -27.43
C GLN A 597 -12.18 11.46 -28.76
N ILE A 598 -13.50 11.28 -28.77
CA ILE A 598 -14.32 11.30 -30.00
C ILE A 598 -14.10 12.63 -30.72
N ASN A 599 -14.29 13.77 -30.04
CA ASN A 599 -14.12 15.09 -30.65
C ASN A 599 -12.70 15.31 -31.19
N GLN A 600 -11.67 14.81 -30.50
CA GLN A 600 -10.29 14.92 -30.94
C GLN A 600 -9.97 14.01 -32.13
N LEU A 601 -10.53 12.80 -32.17
CA LEU A 601 -10.16 11.76 -33.14
C LEU A 601 -11.08 11.72 -34.35
N LEU A 602 -12.29 12.29 -34.28
CA LEU A 602 -13.24 12.32 -35.38
C LEU A 602 -12.64 12.83 -36.70
N PRO A 603 -11.81 13.89 -36.75
CA PRO A 603 -11.21 14.35 -37.99
C PRO A 603 -10.31 13.29 -38.66
N PHE A 604 -9.70 12.41 -37.86
CA PHE A 604 -8.83 11.33 -38.34
C PHE A 604 -9.62 10.08 -38.71
N MET A 605 -10.77 9.85 -38.07
CA MET A 605 -11.67 8.75 -38.40
C MET A 605 -12.61 9.08 -39.57
N ALA A 606 -12.79 10.36 -39.90
CA ALA A 606 -13.77 10.82 -40.89
C ALA A 606 -13.66 10.12 -42.24
N LEU A 607 -12.45 9.94 -42.78
CA LEU A 607 -12.24 9.24 -44.05
C LEU A 607 -12.68 7.77 -43.97
N HIS A 608 -12.40 7.11 -42.84
CA HIS A 608 -12.79 5.73 -42.63
C HIS A 608 -14.30 5.59 -42.45
N LEU A 609 -14.92 6.47 -41.65
CA LEU A 609 -16.38 6.49 -41.45
C LEU A 609 -17.13 6.73 -42.77
N LYS A 610 -16.63 7.66 -43.62
CA LYS A 610 -17.18 7.87 -44.97
C LYS A 610 -17.19 6.60 -45.81
N LYS A 611 -16.10 5.82 -45.78
CA LYS A 611 -16.02 4.54 -46.50
C LYS A 611 -17.05 3.53 -46.00
N ILE A 612 -17.16 3.37 -44.67
CA ILE A 612 -18.16 2.50 -44.05
C ILE A 612 -19.57 2.91 -44.49
N ILE A 613 -19.86 4.20 -44.43
CA ILE A 613 -21.16 4.76 -44.84
C ILE A 613 -21.44 4.50 -46.32
N ALA A 614 -20.46 4.70 -47.19
CA ALA A 614 -20.60 4.48 -48.63
C ALA A 614 -20.79 2.99 -48.99
N GLN A 615 -20.27 2.08 -48.18
CA GLN A 615 -20.35 0.63 -48.40
C GLN A 615 -21.60 -0.01 -47.77
N SER A 616 -22.27 0.67 -46.83
CA SER A 616 -23.46 0.14 -46.16
C SER A 616 -24.71 0.21 -47.04
N ASP A 617 -25.45 -0.89 -47.13
CA ASP A 617 -26.75 -0.98 -47.78
C ASP A 617 -27.93 -0.97 -46.80
N ASN A 618 -27.67 -0.85 -45.50
CA ASN A 618 -28.67 -0.85 -44.42
C ASN A 618 -28.97 0.58 -43.92
N PRO A 619 -30.10 1.21 -44.34
CA PRO A 619 -30.41 2.58 -43.96
C PRO A 619 -30.69 2.76 -42.47
N ALA A 620 -31.13 1.70 -41.77
CA ALA A 620 -31.40 1.76 -40.34
C ALA A 620 -30.08 1.91 -39.54
N GLU A 621 -29.03 1.20 -39.94
CA GLU A 621 -27.72 1.30 -39.30
C GLU A 621 -27.05 2.66 -39.56
N LEU A 622 -27.19 3.18 -40.78
CA LEU A 622 -26.73 4.53 -41.12
C LEU A 622 -27.43 5.60 -40.28
N GLN A 623 -28.76 5.49 -40.16
CA GLN A 623 -29.55 6.40 -39.32
C GLN A 623 -29.15 6.29 -37.85
N ASN A 624 -28.93 5.07 -37.35
CA ASN A 624 -28.50 4.84 -35.97
C ASN A 624 -27.14 5.48 -35.69
N LEU A 625 -26.15 5.29 -36.56
CA LEU A 625 -24.82 5.90 -36.41
C LEU A 625 -24.90 7.44 -36.48
N GLN A 626 -25.70 7.98 -37.39
CA GLN A 626 -25.91 9.43 -37.51
C GLN A 626 -26.54 9.99 -36.23
N THR A 627 -27.65 9.39 -35.78
CA THR A 627 -28.33 9.80 -34.53
C THR A 627 -27.39 9.72 -33.34
N TRP A 628 -26.65 8.60 -33.19
CA TRP A 628 -25.72 8.41 -32.09
C TRP A 628 -24.63 9.49 -32.07
N LEU A 629 -24.00 9.80 -33.21
CA LEU A 629 -22.97 10.84 -33.30
C LEU A 629 -23.54 12.24 -33.05
N SER A 630 -24.71 12.55 -33.60
CA SER A 630 -25.38 13.84 -33.39
C SER A 630 -25.79 14.08 -31.93
N GLU A 631 -26.15 13.02 -31.18
CA GLU A 631 -26.43 13.09 -29.74
C GLU A 631 -25.18 13.32 -28.88
N LYS A 632 -23.99 12.96 -29.37
CA LYS A 632 -22.74 13.12 -28.62
C LYS A 632 -22.02 14.42 -28.93
N ILE A 633 -22.09 14.89 -30.17
CA ILE A 633 -21.27 16.00 -30.67
C ILE A 633 -22.13 17.25 -30.79
N GLU A 634 -22.12 18.10 -29.77
CA GLU A 634 -23.01 19.27 -29.71
C GLU A 634 -22.40 20.55 -30.29
N ASP A 635 -21.07 20.60 -30.46
CA ASP A 635 -20.40 21.82 -30.92
C ASP A 635 -20.53 22.04 -32.43
N ALA A 636 -20.60 23.31 -32.83
CA ALA A 636 -20.86 23.69 -34.22
C ALA A 636 -19.77 23.24 -35.21
N SER A 637 -18.53 23.03 -34.75
CA SER A 637 -17.46 22.52 -35.61
C SER A 637 -17.61 21.02 -35.83
N GLY A 638 -17.95 20.28 -34.78
CA GLY A 638 -18.26 18.86 -34.85
C GLY A 638 -19.48 18.57 -35.72
N GLN A 639 -20.56 19.36 -35.59
CA GLN A 639 -21.76 19.22 -36.43
C GLN A 639 -21.46 19.42 -37.92
N LYS A 640 -20.69 20.45 -38.31
CA LYS A 640 -20.23 20.62 -39.71
C LYS A 640 -19.42 19.43 -40.22
N MET A 641 -18.65 18.78 -39.35
CA MET A 641 -17.89 17.60 -39.69
C MET A 641 -18.79 16.37 -39.88
N LEU A 642 -19.81 16.21 -39.04
CA LEU A 642 -20.84 15.18 -39.22
C LEU A 642 -21.57 15.37 -40.55
N ASP A 643 -22.01 16.59 -40.86
CA ASP A 643 -22.65 16.91 -42.14
C ASP A 643 -21.75 16.50 -43.32
N ALA A 644 -20.45 16.78 -43.24
CA ALA A 644 -19.49 16.39 -44.26
C ALA A 644 -19.23 14.88 -44.33
N ILE A 645 -19.33 14.14 -43.22
CA ILE A 645 -19.21 12.67 -43.18
C ILE A 645 -20.43 12.02 -43.81
N PHE A 646 -21.63 12.54 -43.56
CA PHE A 646 -22.90 11.99 -44.06
C PHE A 646 -23.36 12.58 -45.40
N SER A 647 -22.69 13.60 -45.95
CA SER A 647 -23.08 14.24 -47.23
C SER A 647 -23.02 13.31 -48.45
N GLU A 648 -22.30 12.19 -48.35
CA GLU A 648 -22.10 11.20 -49.42
C GLU A 648 -22.93 9.93 -49.23
N GLN A 649 -24.01 9.96 -48.43
CA GLN A 649 -24.91 8.81 -48.29
C GLN A 649 -25.36 8.31 -49.68
N PRO A 650 -25.29 6.99 -49.96
CA PRO A 650 -25.79 6.45 -51.21
C PRO A 650 -27.25 6.88 -51.36
N LYS A 651 -27.58 7.56 -52.47
CA LYS A 651 -28.96 7.92 -52.80
C LYS A 651 -29.80 6.65 -52.68
N THR A 652 -30.65 6.59 -51.67
CA THR A 652 -31.51 5.45 -51.40
C THR A 652 -32.30 5.15 -52.67
N ASN A 653 -31.95 4.06 -53.35
CA ASN A 653 -32.73 3.60 -54.49
C ASN A 653 -34.08 3.13 -53.91
N PRO A 654 -35.24 3.62 -54.35
CA PRO A 654 -36.55 3.27 -53.76
C PRO A 654 -36.80 1.76 -53.62
N THR A 655 -36.08 0.92 -54.37
CA THR A 655 -36.05 -0.54 -54.28
C THR A 655 -35.45 -1.10 -52.98
N SER A 656 -34.48 -0.43 -52.34
CA SER A 656 -33.89 -0.89 -51.07
C SER A 656 -34.80 -0.61 -49.88
N ARG A 657 -35.53 0.52 -49.90
CA ARG A 657 -36.62 0.83 -48.95
C ARG A 657 -37.75 -0.21 -49.00
N PHE A 658 -38.00 -0.76 -50.18
CA PHE A 658 -38.99 -1.82 -50.39
C PHE A 658 -38.50 -3.19 -49.89
N LYS A 659 -37.22 -3.54 -50.14
CA LYS A 659 -36.60 -4.78 -49.61
C LYS A 659 -36.47 -4.80 -48.08
N ALA A 660 -36.05 -3.69 -47.48
CA ALA A 660 -35.94 -3.57 -46.02
C ALA A 660 -37.32 -3.68 -45.34
N ARG A 661 -38.39 -3.12 -45.95
CA ARG A 661 -39.78 -3.32 -45.52
C ARG A 661 -40.26 -4.76 -45.69
N LEU A 662 -39.89 -5.46 -46.77
CA LEU A 662 -40.26 -6.87 -46.98
C LEU A 662 -39.60 -7.83 -45.99
N GLN A 663 -38.34 -7.56 -45.59
CA GLN A 663 -37.64 -8.37 -44.59
C GLN A 663 -38.18 -8.17 -43.17
N THR A 664 -38.64 -6.96 -42.82
CA THR A 664 -39.34 -6.73 -41.54
C THR A 664 -40.72 -7.39 -41.51
N ILE A 665 -41.41 -7.48 -42.63
CA ILE A 665 -42.71 -8.17 -42.76
C ILE A 665 -42.56 -9.70 -42.73
N SER A 666 -41.41 -10.25 -43.16
CA SER A 666 -41.18 -11.71 -43.21
C SER A 666 -40.67 -12.30 -41.89
N ALA A 667 -40.38 -11.48 -40.88
CA ALA A 667 -39.83 -11.90 -39.60
C ALA A 667 -40.88 -12.04 -38.46
N GLU A 668 -42.15 -11.72 -38.71
CA GLU A 668 -43.24 -12.01 -37.76
C GLU A 668 -43.93 -13.35 -38.11
N PRO A 669 -43.85 -14.37 -37.25
CA PRO A 669 -44.68 -15.55 -37.38
C PRO A 669 -46.03 -15.31 -36.69
N GLY A 670 -47.10 -15.16 -37.47
CA GLY A 670 -48.45 -15.45 -36.97
C GLY A 670 -49.55 -14.45 -37.32
N GLU A 671 -50.57 -15.01 -37.98
CA GLU A 671 -51.98 -14.60 -37.99
C GLU A 671 -52.45 -13.46 -38.90
N LYS A 672 -52.99 -13.91 -40.05
CA LYS A 672 -54.23 -13.45 -40.70
C LYS A 672 -54.48 -11.93 -40.75
N GLN A 673 -54.37 -11.38 -41.95
CA GLN A 673 -55.44 -10.54 -42.52
C GLN A 673 -55.32 -10.42 -44.04
N GLU A 674 -56.17 -11.14 -44.76
CA GLU A 674 -56.62 -10.72 -46.08
C GLU A 674 -57.32 -9.37 -45.94
N LYS A 675 -56.78 -8.32 -46.57
CA LYS A 675 -57.60 -7.20 -47.06
C LYS A 675 -56.91 -6.50 -48.22
N GLN A 676 -57.70 -6.37 -49.27
CA GLN A 676 -57.39 -5.83 -50.59
C GLN A 676 -56.64 -4.49 -50.54
N ILE A 677 -55.55 -4.38 -51.31
CA ILE A 677 -55.01 -3.09 -51.75
C ILE A 677 -55.39 -2.93 -53.22
N LYS A 678 -56.34 -2.02 -53.48
CA LYS A 678 -56.64 -1.50 -54.82
C LYS A 678 -55.55 -0.49 -55.19
N ILE A 679 -54.97 -0.69 -56.36
CA ILE A 679 -54.02 0.22 -57.02
C ILE A 679 -54.79 1.44 -57.56
N ILE A 680 -54.32 2.65 -57.22
CA ILE A 680 -54.32 3.84 -58.08
C ILE A 680 -52.96 4.50 -57.91
#